data_AF-A0A4P7XJH3-F1
#
_entry.id   AF-A0A4P7XJH3-F1
#
_cell.length_a   1.000
_cell.length_b   1.000
_cell.length_c   1.000
_cell.angle_alpha   90.00
_cell.angle_beta   90.00
_cell.angle_gamma   90.00
#
_symmetry.space_group_name_H-M   'P 1'
#
loop_
_entity.id
_entity.type
_entity.pdbx_description
1 polymer ?
#
loop_
_entity_poly.entity_id
_entity_poly.type
_entity_poly.pdbx_seq_one_letter_code
_entity_poly.pdbx_strand_id
1 'polypeptide(L)'
;MSYSAMVEVHSYPFSQKALEGIRDNAYAVGNWPLVYVLSDEKQLRAYIGETTATLARMSTHLKHDEKQLLTAVHLITSEYFNKSATLDVESMLIKYMAADGKYTLLNGNLGLTDHNYYQRDVLYDEVFREVWNRLIAHGVALRTLDHLDNSDVFKYSPYKSLSFDQRQGLLTVMHELLNPGVKNIVIEGGAGTGKSVLAIFLFKLLNSEDHQIDLREFSEEEAEIQSLLTRLRQAMPKPKMALVVPMTSFRTTLKKAFRHVSGLSPDMVISPSELAREPYDIVLVDESHRLRKRKNLGAYFGAFDKTCTALGMDKHTCSEVDWVRHQADKAIFFYDQGQSIKPSDADNEVFRYLKSAETSVTHQLLSQFRVKAGQPYVEFVDNLLNCRVDGDTVFTARNYEFEVFESLSDMVNTINEKERQVGLSRLIAGYSWPWASKKDDDAYDIVIGDVQLRWNSTSTDWINKEGSHREVGCIHTTQGYDLNYAGIIFGREIRYDPNSRAVVIDKGSYYDRTGGQGIKDPAELKQYIINIYRTIMLRGIRGTFVYACDDALREYLKQHIPVHLPDGAETEEAKVVELEPYVNAVPVFDLKVAAGNFSDVQMAEHSKWVAVPDSVRLREGMFACHVIGESMNRVIPNGALCLFRQDGGGSRNGKTVLVECVDKVDSDSGSRYTVKVYESFKTENESGWHHTRIQLKPNSYDDSFLPLELTEDEALRYRVVGQFVCVIDK
;
A
#
# COMPACT_ATOMS: atom_id res chain seq x y z
N MET A 1 -18.77 -17.59 -24.80
CA MET A 1 -17.84 -16.88 -25.70
C MET A 1 -16.51 -16.81 -24.99
N SER A 2 -15.41 -17.12 -25.68
CA SER A 2 -14.06 -17.00 -25.13
C SER A 2 -13.92 -15.61 -24.50
N TYR A 3 -13.60 -15.53 -23.21
CA TYR A 3 -13.08 -14.29 -22.63
C TYR A 3 -11.88 -13.89 -23.51
N SER A 4 -12.01 -12.78 -24.24
CA SER A 4 -10.84 -12.19 -24.88
C SER A 4 -9.93 -11.73 -23.75
N ALA A 5 -8.70 -12.23 -23.70
CA ALA A 5 -7.77 -11.85 -22.65
C ALA A 5 -7.50 -10.35 -22.73
N MET A 6 -7.61 -9.62 -21.61
CA MET A 6 -7.28 -8.19 -21.56
C MET A 6 -5.83 -7.92 -21.99
N VAL A 7 -4.96 -8.90 -21.78
CA VAL A 7 -3.53 -8.88 -22.08
C VAL A 7 -3.12 -10.22 -22.69
N GLU A 8 -2.30 -10.16 -23.72
CA GLU A 8 -1.62 -11.33 -24.27
C GLU A 8 -0.10 -11.18 -24.16
N VAL A 9 0.60 -12.29 -23.92
CA VAL A 9 2.05 -12.36 -23.90
C VAL A 9 2.53 -13.35 -24.97
N HIS A 10 3.24 -12.84 -25.97
CA HIS A 10 3.78 -13.63 -27.08
C HIS A 10 5.31 -13.71 -26.95
N SER A 11 5.84 -14.92 -26.89
CA SER A 11 7.28 -15.16 -26.66
C SER A 11 7.98 -15.64 -27.92
N TYR A 12 9.12 -15.03 -28.25
CA TYR A 12 9.92 -15.36 -29.42
C TYR A 12 11.41 -15.47 -29.04
N PRO A 13 12.20 -16.28 -29.77
CA PRO A 13 13.65 -16.20 -29.67
C PRO A 13 14.15 -14.80 -30.04
N PHE A 14 15.08 -14.24 -29.27
CA PHE A 14 15.67 -12.93 -29.58
C PHE A 14 16.85 -13.11 -30.55
N SER A 15 16.54 -13.12 -31.84
CA SER A 15 17.55 -13.23 -32.90
C SER A 15 17.08 -12.55 -34.18
N GLN A 16 18.02 -12.19 -35.06
CA GLN A 16 17.69 -11.52 -36.33
C GLN A 16 16.75 -12.35 -37.22
N LYS A 17 16.89 -13.69 -37.23
CA LYS A 17 16.02 -14.60 -37.99
C LYS A 17 14.61 -14.70 -37.39
N ALA A 18 14.50 -14.62 -36.08
CA ALA A 18 13.22 -14.74 -35.38
C ALA A 18 12.38 -13.45 -35.43
N LEU A 19 12.94 -12.32 -35.86
CA LEU A 19 12.18 -11.09 -36.08
C LEU A 19 11.09 -11.23 -37.15
N GLU A 20 11.21 -12.22 -38.05
CA GLU A 20 10.15 -12.52 -39.03
C GLU A 20 8.86 -12.97 -38.34
N GLY A 21 8.94 -13.80 -37.30
CA GLY A 21 7.76 -14.26 -36.55
C GLY A 21 7.07 -13.16 -35.73
N ILE A 22 7.78 -12.06 -35.42
CA ILE A 22 7.18 -10.88 -34.79
C ILE A 22 6.27 -10.13 -35.79
N ARG A 23 6.52 -10.26 -37.10
CA ARG A 23 5.69 -9.59 -38.13
C ARG A 23 4.28 -10.18 -38.22
N ASP A 24 4.05 -11.37 -37.68
CA ASP A 24 2.72 -11.95 -37.62
C ASP A 24 1.88 -11.38 -36.46
N ASN A 25 2.50 -10.61 -35.55
CA ASN A 25 1.79 -9.92 -34.48
C ASN A 25 1.18 -8.59 -34.98
N ALA A 26 -0.16 -8.52 -34.97
CA ALA A 26 -0.91 -7.37 -35.49
C ALA A 26 -0.56 -6.04 -34.80
N TYR A 27 -0.33 -6.06 -33.48
CA TYR A 27 0.06 -4.87 -32.72
C TYR A 27 1.46 -4.37 -33.10
N ALA A 28 2.40 -5.30 -33.27
CA ALA A 28 3.78 -4.97 -33.63
C ALA A 28 3.89 -4.36 -35.04
N VAL A 29 3.08 -4.82 -36.01
CA VAL A 29 3.05 -4.26 -37.37
C VAL A 29 2.24 -2.97 -37.44
N GLY A 30 1.14 -2.88 -36.66
CA GLY A 30 0.27 -1.71 -36.61
C GLY A 30 0.86 -0.48 -35.92
N ASN A 31 2.11 -0.56 -35.45
CA ASN A 31 2.76 0.45 -34.60
C ASN A 31 1.95 0.80 -33.34
N TRP A 32 1.26 -0.20 -32.78
CA TRP A 32 0.49 -0.03 -31.56
C TRP A 32 1.43 0.08 -30.35
N PRO A 33 1.11 0.91 -29.33
CA PRO A 33 1.87 0.94 -28.09
C PRO A 33 1.90 -0.42 -27.42
N LEU A 34 3.09 -0.94 -27.13
CA LEU A 34 3.26 -2.19 -26.40
C LEU A 34 4.44 -2.14 -25.44
N VAL A 35 4.48 -3.11 -24.52
CA VAL A 35 5.59 -3.32 -23.58
C VAL A 35 6.26 -4.65 -23.92
N TYR A 36 7.56 -4.76 -23.69
CA TYR A 36 8.31 -5.99 -23.92
C TYR A 36 9.32 -6.27 -22.81
N VAL A 37 9.60 -7.54 -22.60
CA VAL A 37 10.68 -8.03 -21.75
C VAL A 37 11.66 -8.81 -22.62
N LEU A 38 12.92 -8.38 -22.65
CA LEU A 38 14.03 -9.17 -23.17
C LEU A 38 14.65 -9.94 -22.01
N SER A 39 14.89 -11.24 -22.16
CA SER A 39 15.39 -12.10 -21.07
C SER A 39 16.49 -13.05 -21.53
N ASP A 40 17.36 -13.41 -20.59
CA ASP A 40 18.29 -14.53 -20.70
C ASP A 40 18.20 -15.42 -19.47
N GLU A 41 17.75 -16.66 -19.68
CA GLU A 41 17.60 -17.66 -18.62
C GLU A 41 18.95 -18.22 -18.14
N LYS A 42 20.04 -18.04 -18.90
CA LYS A 42 21.36 -18.57 -18.51
C LYS A 42 22.09 -17.65 -17.53
N GLN A 43 22.17 -16.36 -17.86
CA GLN A 43 22.82 -15.34 -17.01
C GLN A 43 21.84 -14.66 -16.06
N LEU A 44 20.55 -15.01 -16.13
CA LEU A 44 19.47 -14.41 -15.35
C LEU A 44 19.49 -12.88 -15.46
N ARG A 45 19.47 -12.38 -16.70
CA ARG A 45 19.41 -10.94 -17.01
C ARG A 45 18.14 -10.60 -17.77
N ALA A 46 17.61 -9.41 -17.53
CA ALA A 46 16.46 -8.92 -18.28
C ALA A 46 16.52 -7.42 -18.58
N TYR A 47 15.84 -7.01 -19.64
CA TYR A 47 15.61 -5.61 -20.00
C TYR A 47 14.13 -5.42 -20.30
N ILE A 48 13.51 -4.40 -19.72
CA ILE A 48 12.12 -4.05 -19.96
C ILE A 48 12.07 -2.82 -20.86
N GLY A 49 11.13 -2.73 -21.78
CA GLY A 49 10.92 -1.48 -22.50
C GLY A 49 9.53 -1.33 -23.07
N GLU A 50 9.13 -0.10 -23.32
CA GLU A 50 7.96 0.20 -24.15
C GLU A 50 8.38 0.62 -25.57
N THR A 51 7.48 0.44 -26.54
CA THR A 51 7.64 1.01 -27.88
C THR A 51 6.33 1.06 -28.65
N THR A 52 6.25 1.98 -29.60
CA THR A 52 5.25 1.96 -30.69
C THR A 52 5.83 1.43 -32.00
N ALA A 53 7.15 1.19 -32.08
CA ALA A 53 7.84 0.79 -33.30
C ALA A 53 8.66 -0.49 -33.07
N THR A 54 7.96 -1.58 -32.78
CA THR A 54 8.51 -2.85 -32.26
C THR A 54 9.66 -3.38 -33.10
N LEU A 55 9.49 -3.53 -34.41
CA LEU A 55 10.53 -4.09 -35.29
C LEU A 55 11.81 -3.23 -35.31
N ALA A 56 11.66 -1.91 -35.37
CA ALA A 56 12.80 -0.98 -35.35
C ALA A 56 13.52 -1.02 -33.99
N ARG A 57 12.76 -1.09 -32.90
CA ARG A 57 13.31 -1.17 -31.54
C ARG A 57 14.07 -2.47 -31.31
N MET A 58 13.53 -3.62 -31.73
CA MET A 58 14.21 -4.92 -31.61
C MET A 58 15.49 -4.98 -32.45
N SER A 59 15.45 -4.45 -33.69
CA SER A 59 16.63 -4.32 -34.54
C SER A 59 17.73 -3.44 -33.92
N THR A 60 17.33 -2.39 -33.20
CA THR A 60 18.27 -1.52 -32.48
C THR A 60 18.92 -2.25 -31.31
N HIS A 61 18.13 -2.98 -30.51
CA HIS A 61 18.66 -3.75 -29.37
C HIS A 61 19.61 -4.87 -29.79
N LEU A 62 19.38 -5.53 -30.95
CA LEU A 62 20.30 -6.54 -31.50
C LEU A 62 21.67 -5.98 -31.91
N LYS A 63 21.81 -4.66 -32.04
CA LYS A 63 23.09 -3.98 -32.34
C LYS A 63 23.78 -3.44 -31.08
N HIS A 64 23.13 -3.54 -29.92
CA HIS A 64 23.64 -3.00 -28.67
C HIS A 64 24.48 -4.05 -27.93
N ASP A 65 25.66 -3.66 -27.47
CA ASP A 65 26.68 -4.58 -26.95
C ASP A 65 26.18 -5.53 -25.86
N GLU A 66 25.43 -5.00 -24.87
CA GLU A 66 24.89 -5.80 -23.78
C GLU A 66 23.56 -6.51 -24.11
N LYS A 67 22.65 -5.85 -24.83
CA LYS A 67 21.27 -6.34 -25.03
C LYS A 67 21.20 -7.46 -26.07
N GLN A 68 22.14 -7.49 -27.03
CA GLN A 68 22.26 -8.58 -28.01
C GLN A 68 22.54 -9.94 -27.36
N LEU A 69 23.01 -9.98 -26.11
CA LEU A 69 23.30 -11.20 -25.36
C LEU A 69 22.03 -11.86 -24.79
N LEU A 70 20.88 -11.17 -24.82
CA LEU A 70 19.60 -11.70 -24.38
C LEU A 70 19.07 -12.73 -25.40
N THR A 71 18.27 -13.69 -24.95
CA THR A 71 17.93 -14.89 -25.73
C THR A 71 16.47 -15.00 -26.10
N ALA A 72 15.58 -14.30 -25.40
CA ALA A 72 14.15 -14.28 -25.67
C ALA A 72 13.58 -12.85 -25.60
N VAL A 73 12.49 -12.64 -26.33
CA VAL A 73 11.64 -11.44 -26.26
C VAL A 73 10.21 -11.88 -25.96
N HIS A 74 9.61 -11.25 -24.96
CA HIS A 74 8.22 -11.43 -24.56
C HIS A 74 7.49 -10.13 -24.88
N LEU A 75 6.63 -10.13 -25.91
CA LEU A 75 5.80 -8.99 -26.27
C LEU A 75 4.50 -9.04 -25.48
N ILE A 76 4.22 -7.97 -24.75
CA ILE A 76 3.01 -7.80 -23.96
C ILE A 76 2.10 -6.85 -24.73
N THR A 77 0.93 -7.33 -25.15
CA THR A 77 0.00 -6.60 -26.00
C THR A 77 -1.38 -6.51 -25.36
N SER A 78 -2.05 -5.36 -25.54
CA SER A 78 -3.40 -5.11 -25.02
C SER A 78 -4.10 -4.03 -25.85
N GLU A 79 -5.40 -4.19 -26.08
CA GLU A 79 -6.25 -3.15 -26.71
C GLU A 79 -6.39 -1.91 -25.81
N TYR A 80 -6.13 -2.03 -24.51
CA TYR A 80 -6.16 -0.93 -23.57
C TYR A 80 -4.87 -0.10 -23.57
N PHE A 81 -3.80 -0.57 -24.23
CA PHE A 81 -2.53 0.14 -24.23
C PHE A 81 -2.57 1.42 -25.06
N ASN A 82 -2.38 2.54 -24.38
CA ASN A 82 -1.97 3.81 -24.95
C ASN A 82 -0.55 4.17 -24.48
N LYS A 83 0.01 5.27 -25.00
CA LYS A 83 1.38 5.66 -24.68
C LYS A 83 1.60 5.90 -23.18
N SER A 84 0.68 6.56 -22.50
CA SER A 84 0.78 6.80 -21.05
C SER A 84 0.71 5.49 -20.26
N ALA A 85 -0.20 4.60 -20.65
CA ALA A 85 -0.34 3.28 -20.01
C ALA A 85 0.90 2.40 -20.17
N THR A 86 1.50 2.38 -21.36
CA THR A 86 2.70 1.56 -21.62
C THR A 86 3.93 2.07 -20.86
N LEU A 87 4.04 3.39 -20.65
CA LEU A 87 5.07 3.97 -19.78
C LEU A 87 4.86 3.58 -18.31
N ASP A 88 3.63 3.63 -17.80
CA ASP A 88 3.33 3.20 -16.41
C ASP A 88 3.58 1.69 -16.23
N VAL A 89 3.13 0.87 -17.18
CA VAL A 89 3.36 -0.59 -17.16
C VAL A 89 4.86 -0.91 -17.25
N GLU A 90 5.64 -0.24 -18.10
CA GLU A 90 7.11 -0.39 -18.13
C GLU A 90 7.72 -0.08 -16.75
N SER A 91 7.35 1.07 -16.17
CA SER A 91 7.83 1.48 -14.85
C SER A 91 7.48 0.46 -13.78
N MET A 92 6.22 0.03 -13.71
CA MET A 92 5.77 -0.99 -12.77
C MET A 92 6.50 -2.32 -12.98
N LEU A 93 6.70 -2.78 -14.21
CA LEU A 93 7.45 -4.00 -14.49
C LEU A 93 8.90 -3.92 -14.01
N ILE A 94 9.60 -2.81 -14.24
CA ILE A 94 10.96 -2.62 -13.71
C ILE A 94 10.95 -2.71 -12.18
N LYS A 95 9.99 -2.05 -11.53
CA LYS A 95 9.82 -2.07 -10.06
C LYS A 95 9.61 -3.49 -9.51
N TYR A 96 8.64 -4.21 -10.05
CA TYR A 96 8.23 -5.52 -9.53
C TYR A 96 9.21 -6.62 -9.94
N MET A 97 9.75 -6.62 -11.16
CA MET A 97 10.75 -7.62 -11.58
C MET A 97 12.06 -7.50 -10.81
N ALA A 98 12.46 -6.28 -10.43
CA ALA A 98 13.60 -6.08 -9.54
C ALA A 98 13.38 -6.73 -8.16
N ALA A 99 12.15 -6.66 -7.62
CA ALA A 99 11.81 -7.27 -6.33
C ALA A 99 11.55 -8.79 -6.42
N ASP A 100 11.08 -9.28 -7.57
CA ASP A 100 10.94 -10.71 -7.86
C ASP A 100 12.27 -11.45 -7.71
N GLY A 101 13.36 -10.78 -8.09
CA GLY A 101 14.73 -11.26 -7.87
C GLY A 101 15.14 -12.42 -8.78
N LYS A 102 14.29 -12.82 -9.74
CA LYS A 102 14.64 -13.81 -10.78
C LYS A 102 15.76 -13.30 -11.67
N TYR A 103 15.70 -12.04 -12.12
CA TYR A 103 16.66 -11.45 -13.03
C TYR A 103 17.38 -10.24 -12.43
N THR A 104 18.62 -10.01 -12.88
CA THR A 104 19.29 -8.72 -12.75
C THR A 104 18.88 -7.83 -13.94
N LEU A 105 18.24 -6.70 -13.65
CA LEU A 105 17.74 -5.80 -14.69
C LEU A 105 18.85 -4.93 -15.28
N LEU A 106 18.92 -4.85 -16.62
CA LEU A 106 19.85 -3.99 -17.36
C LEU A 106 19.41 -2.52 -17.37
N ASN A 107 18.11 -2.26 -17.31
CA ASN A 107 17.53 -0.92 -17.22
C ASN A 107 16.70 -0.73 -15.96
N GLY A 108 17.09 -1.40 -14.87
CA GLY A 108 16.76 -0.93 -13.53
C GLY A 108 17.50 0.37 -13.27
N ASN A 109 17.13 1.44 -13.97
CA ASN A 109 17.72 2.76 -13.78
C ASN A 109 17.06 3.42 -12.56
N LEU A 110 17.80 4.30 -11.89
CA LEU A 110 17.21 5.21 -10.92
C LEU A 110 16.16 6.05 -11.62
N GLY A 111 14.94 6.02 -11.11
CA GLY A 111 13.90 6.95 -11.49
C GLY A 111 12.78 6.37 -12.31
N LEU A 112 11.91 5.61 -11.64
CA LEU A 112 10.65 5.18 -12.24
C LEU A 112 9.68 6.33 -12.23
N THR A 113 9.06 6.60 -13.38
CA THR A 113 8.01 7.60 -13.47
C THR A 113 6.71 7.10 -12.83
N ASP A 114 6.15 7.89 -11.91
CA ASP A 114 4.78 7.73 -11.42
C ASP A 114 3.86 8.62 -12.28
N HIS A 115 3.17 8.03 -13.25
CA HIS A 115 2.32 8.76 -14.19
C HIS A 115 0.87 8.75 -13.73
N ASN A 116 0.26 9.93 -13.51
CA ASN A 116 -1.19 10.02 -13.39
C ASN A 116 -1.82 10.24 -14.77
N TYR A 117 -2.78 9.38 -15.14
CA TYR A 117 -3.48 9.46 -16.41
C TYR A 117 -4.91 8.91 -16.29
N TYR A 118 -5.72 9.19 -17.31
CA TYR A 118 -7.14 8.86 -17.31
C TYR A 118 -7.39 7.36 -17.09
N GLN A 119 -8.27 7.03 -16.13
CA GLN A 119 -8.67 5.67 -15.73
C GLN A 119 -7.59 4.76 -15.12
N ARG A 120 -6.43 5.31 -14.73
CA ARG A 120 -5.34 4.54 -14.11
C ARG A 120 -5.82 3.57 -13.02
N ASP A 121 -6.42 4.09 -11.95
CA ASP A 121 -6.76 3.31 -10.73
C ASP A 121 -7.95 2.36 -10.91
N VAL A 122 -8.76 2.54 -11.97
CA VAL A 122 -10.00 1.75 -12.18
C VAL A 122 -9.79 0.64 -13.22
N LEU A 123 -9.00 0.92 -14.27
CA LEU A 123 -8.80 -0.01 -15.38
C LEU A 123 -7.39 -0.59 -15.38
N TYR A 124 -6.37 0.25 -15.21
CA TYR A 124 -4.99 -0.18 -15.46
C TYR A 124 -4.37 -0.97 -14.31
N ASP A 125 -4.92 -0.84 -13.10
CA ASP A 125 -4.59 -1.75 -11.98
C ASP A 125 -4.96 -3.20 -12.31
N GLU A 126 -6.14 -3.43 -12.90
CA GLU A 126 -6.56 -4.77 -13.34
C GLU A 126 -5.73 -5.25 -14.54
N VAL A 127 -5.47 -4.36 -15.51
CA VAL A 127 -4.62 -4.67 -16.67
C VAL A 127 -3.22 -5.08 -16.21
N PHE A 128 -2.60 -4.34 -15.28
CA PHE A 128 -1.27 -4.68 -14.79
C PHE A 128 -1.25 -5.99 -13.99
N ARG A 129 -2.27 -6.26 -13.17
CA ARG A 129 -2.42 -7.57 -12.50
C ARG A 129 -2.46 -8.71 -13.51
N GLU A 130 -3.20 -8.55 -14.61
CA GLU A 130 -3.22 -9.55 -15.68
C GLU A 130 -1.88 -9.64 -16.43
N VAL A 131 -1.22 -8.53 -16.74
CA VAL A 131 0.16 -8.52 -17.29
C VAL A 131 1.07 -9.39 -16.41
N TRP A 132 1.06 -9.13 -15.10
CA TRP A 132 1.93 -9.84 -14.16
C TRP A 132 1.60 -11.33 -14.08
N ASN A 133 0.32 -11.69 -13.99
CA ASN A 133 -0.12 -13.09 -13.96
C ASN A 133 0.28 -13.84 -15.24
N ARG A 134 0.18 -13.19 -16.40
CA ARG A 134 0.65 -13.76 -17.68
C ARG A 134 2.16 -13.94 -17.69
N LEU A 135 2.93 -12.99 -17.16
CA LEU A 135 4.38 -13.15 -17.04
C LEU A 135 4.75 -14.33 -16.12
N ILE A 136 4.03 -14.55 -15.02
CA ILE A 136 4.19 -15.76 -14.19
C ILE A 136 3.87 -17.02 -15.00
N ALA A 137 2.74 -17.03 -15.72
CA ALA A 137 2.32 -18.18 -16.52
C ALA A 137 3.32 -18.54 -17.63
N HIS A 138 4.03 -17.56 -18.19
CA HIS A 138 5.10 -17.74 -19.17
C HIS A 138 6.47 -17.99 -18.52
N GLY A 139 6.54 -18.10 -17.19
CA GLY A 139 7.76 -18.35 -16.44
C GLY A 139 8.73 -17.17 -16.39
N VAL A 140 8.32 -15.97 -16.78
CA VAL A 140 9.14 -14.74 -16.76
C VAL A 140 9.18 -14.13 -15.36
N ALA A 141 8.14 -14.30 -14.55
CA ALA A 141 8.11 -13.90 -13.14
C ALA A 141 7.86 -15.13 -12.23
N LEU A 142 8.24 -15.05 -10.95
CA LEU A 142 8.09 -16.18 -10.02
C LEU A 142 7.04 -15.93 -8.94
N ARG A 143 6.95 -14.71 -8.41
CA ARG A 143 6.15 -14.36 -7.23
C ARG A 143 4.94 -13.52 -7.60
N THR A 144 3.85 -13.65 -6.86
CA THR A 144 2.64 -12.83 -7.03
C THR A 144 2.88 -11.38 -6.59
N LEU A 145 2.08 -10.45 -7.11
CA LEU A 145 2.16 -9.03 -6.71
C LEU A 145 1.94 -8.86 -5.20
N ASP A 146 0.94 -9.52 -4.62
CA ASP A 146 0.66 -9.41 -3.19
C ASP A 146 1.83 -9.92 -2.31
N HIS A 147 2.58 -10.92 -2.79
CA HIS A 147 3.80 -11.36 -2.10
C HIS A 147 4.92 -10.32 -2.21
N LEU A 148 5.08 -9.69 -3.38
CA LEU A 148 6.11 -8.68 -3.62
C LEU A 148 5.82 -7.38 -2.87
N ASP A 149 4.59 -6.89 -2.88
CA ASP A 149 4.16 -5.69 -2.13
C ASP A 149 4.44 -5.82 -0.63
N ASN A 150 4.28 -7.03 -0.11
CA ASN A 150 4.57 -7.37 1.26
C ASN A 150 6.07 -7.60 1.53
N SER A 151 6.90 -7.73 0.50
CA SER A 151 8.34 -7.94 0.67
C SER A 151 9.09 -6.66 1.03
N ASP A 152 10.04 -6.76 1.95
CA ASP A 152 10.85 -5.59 2.32
C ASP A 152 11.74 -5.11 1.16
N VAL A 153 12.19 -6.03 0.30
CA VAL A 153 13.01 -5.70 -0.88
C VAL A 153 12.26 -4.74 -1.80
N PHE A 154 10.95 -4.95 -2.00
CA PHE A 154 10.12 -4.04 -2.77
C PHE A 154 9.93 -2.68 -2.05
N LYS A 155 9.73 -2.69 -0.73
CA LYS A 155 9.55 -1.47 0.07
C LYS A 155 10.77 -0.55 0.02
N TYR A 156 11.97 -1.11 0.00
CA TYR A 156 13.26 -0.40 -0.03
C TYR A 156 13.95 -0.46 -1.39
N SER A 157 13.21 -0.76 -2.45
CA SER A 157 13.76 -0.80 -3.80
C SER A 157 14.26 0.60 -4.20
N PRO A 158 15.50 0.72 -4.74
CA PRO A 158 16.05 1.99 -5.23
C PRO A 158 15.27 2.55 -6.42
N TYR A 159 14.39 1.75 -7.02
CA TYR A 159 13.61 2.12 -8.19
C TYR A 159 12.30 2.83 -7.81
N LYS A 160 12.00 3.04 -6.52
CA LYS A 160 10.83 3.85 -6.16
C LYS A 160 11.00 5.31 -6.60
N SER A 161 9.96 5.84 -7.23
CA SER A 161 9.83 7.26 -7.56
C SER A 161 9.94 8.11 -6.30
N LEU A 162 10.67 9.23 -6.39
CA LEU A 162 10.74 10.22 -5.33
C LEU A 162 9.58 11.22 -5.45
N SER A 163 8.92 11.50 -4.32
CA SER A 163 7.98 12.62 -4.22
C SER A 163 8.68 13.96 -4.42
N PHE A 164 7.91 15.02 -4.69
CA PHE A 164 8.45 16.38 -4.81
C PHE A 164 9.30 16.78 -3.59
N ASP A 165 8.80 16.54 -2.38
CA ASP A 165 9.50 16.85 -1.12
C ASP A 165 10.83 16.09 -0.99
N GLN A 166 10.85 14.80 -1.35
CA GLN A 166 12.09 14.02 -1.39
C GLN A 166 13.05 14.48 -2.49
N ARG A 167 12.55 14.95 -3.65
CA ARG A 167 13.38 15.54 -4.71
C ARG A 167 14.05 16.84 -4.25
N GLN A 168 13.34 17.69 -3.52
CA GLN A 168 13.92 18.89 -2.90
C GLN A 168 14.97 18.54 -1.83
N GLY A 169 14.71 17.50 -1.03
CA GLY A 169 15.69 16.94 -0.11
C GLY A 169 16.95 16.42 -0.82
N LEU A 170 16.78 15.70 -1.94
CA LEU A 170 17.88 15.22 -2.78
C LEU A 170 18.74 16.38 -3.30
N LEU A 171 18.12 17.40 -3.89
CA LEU A 171 18.82 18.59 -4.38
C LEU A 171 19.60 19.30 -3.27
N THR A 172 18.98 19.47 -2.10
CA THR A 172 19.64 20.07 -0.94
C THR A 172 20.90 19.27 -0.58
N VAL A 173 20.81 17.94 -0.48
CA VAL A 173 21.98 17.11 -0.18
C VAL A 173 23.07 17.26 -1.25
N MET A 174 22.70 17.24 -2.53
CA MET A 174 23.66 17.33 -3.63
C MET A 174 24.40 18.68 -3.66
N HIS A 175 23.69 19.79 -3.41
CA HIS A 175 24.31 21.11 -3.27
C HIS A 175 25.28 21.15 -2.08
N GLU A 176 24.86 20.64 -0.92
CA GLU A 176 25.68 20.70 0.30
C GLU A 176 26.86 19.73 0.30
N LEU A 177 26.80 18.65 -0.47
CA LEU A 177 27.96 17.79 -0.73
C LEU A 177 29.08 18.56 -1.45
N LEU A 178 28.75 19.55 -2.29
CA LEU A 178 29.72 20.41 -2.98
C LEU A 178 30.19 21.61 -2.14
N ASN A 179 29.53 21.90 -1.02
CA ASN A 179 29.84 23.06 -0.18
C ASN A 179 30.97 22.74 0.82
N PRO A 180 32.20 23.29 0.69
CA PRO A 180 33.31 22.96 1.58
C PRO A 180 33.09 23.39 3.05
N GLY A 181 32.19 24.34 3.30
CA GLY A 181 31.85 24.80 4.65
C GLY A 181 30.94 23.85 5.43
N VAL A 182 30.27 22.92 4.74
CA VAL A 182 29.32 21.99 5.37
C VAL A 182 29.96 20.63 5.58
N LYS A 183 29.81 20.09 6.79
CA LYS A 183 30.25 18.74 7.16
C LYS A 183 29.08 17.80 7.43
N ASN A 184 27.98 18.32 7.97
CA ASN A 184 26.83 17.50 8.35
C ASN A 184 25.56 18.00 7.66
N ILE A 185 24.78 17.08 7.09
CA ILE A 185 23.50 17.34 6.48
C ILE A 185 22.47 16.51 7.24
N VAL A 186 21.44 17.13 7.79
CA VAL A 186 20.39 16.43 8.56
C VAL A 186 19.10 16.48 7.77
N ILE A 187 18.63 15.31 7.33
CA ILE A 187 17.33 15.13 6.69
C ILE A 187 16.35 14.69 7.78
N GLU A 188 15.57 15.64 8.29
CA GLU A 188 14.61 15.44 9.36
C GLU A 188 13.23 15.12 8.78
N GLY A 189 12.51 14.15 9.34
CA GLY A 189 11.15 13.87 8.93
C GLY A 189 10.49 12.83 9.81
N GLY A 190 9.16 12.82 9.85
CA GLY A 190 8.38 11.84 10.61
C GLY A 190 8.48 10.41 10.06
N ALA A 191 7.95 9.46 10.81
CA ALA A 191 7.93 8.05 10.43
C ALA A 191 7.07 7.86 9.18
N GLY A 192 7.63 7.37 8.06
CA GLY A 192 6.88 7.18 6.80
C GLY A 192 7.08 8.27 5.73
N THR A 193 7.93 9.26 6.00
CA THR A 193 8.34 10.32 5.05
C THR A 193 9.29 9.84 3.94
N GLY A 194 9.59 8.54 3.90
CA GLY A 194 10.44 7.94 2.86
C GLY A 194 11.93 8.30 2.95
N LYS A 195 12.44 8.65 4.14
CA LYS A 195 13.87 8.89 4.41
C LYS A 195 14.79 7.76 3.91
N SER A 196 14.46 6.50 4.23
CA SER A 196 15.24 5.33 3.77
C SER A 196 15.24 5.20 2.25
N VAL A 197 14.12 5.48 1.58
CA VAL A 197 14.04 5.46 0.11
C VAL A 197 14.94 6.53 -0.47
N LEU A 198 14.89 7.76 0.07
CA LEU A 198 15.78 8.85 -0.34
C LEU A 198 17.26 8.52 -0.10
N ALA A 199 17.60 7.91 1.04
CA ALA A 199 18.96 7.47 1.35
C ALA A 199 19.49 6.46 0.34
N ILE A 200 18.69 5.44 0.02
CA ILE A 200 19.04 4.38 -0.93
C ILE A 200 19.14 4.95 -2.35
N PHE A 201 18.20 5.81 -2.74
CA PHE A 201 18.22 6.48 -4.03
C PHE A 201 19.48 7.32 -4.20
N LEU A 202 19.78 8.22 -3.24
CA LEU A 202 20.99 9.04 -3.27
C LEU A 202 22.26 8.18 -3.32
N PHE A 203 22.31 7.12 -2.50
CA PHE A 203 23.45 6.20 -2.46
C PHE A 203 23.69 5.56 -3.84
N LYS A 204 22.62 5.06 -4.46
CA LYS A 204 22.67 4.46 -5.79
C LYS A 204 23.00 5.52 -6.86
N LEU A 205 22.48 6.74 -6.75
CA LEU A 205 22.74 7.84 -7.68
C LEU A 205 24.23 8.20 -7.73
N LEU A 206 24.85 8.37 -6.56
CA LEU A 206 26.27 8.71 -6.45
C LEU A 206 27.20 7.57 -6.87
N ASN A 207 26.75 6.31 -6.79
CA ASN A 207 27.54 5.15 -7.17
C ASN A 207 27.29 4.66 -8.61
N SER A 208 26.36 5.27 -9.36
CA SER A 208 26.00 4.84 -10.72
C SER A 208 26.80 5.57 -11.80
N GLU A 209 27.08 4.88 -12.90
CA GLU A 209 27.68 5.46 -14.10
C GLU A 209 26.64 6.22 -14.94
N ASP A 210 27.07 7.18 -15.77
CA ASP A 210 26.18 8.08 -16.52
C ASP A 210 25.13 7.37 -17.38
N HIS A 211 25.51 6.27 -18.03
CA HIS A 211 24.60 5.52 -18.91
C HIS A 211 23.51 4.74 -18.14
N GLN A 212 23.58 4.70 -16.80
CA GLN A 212 22.66 3.97 -15.91
C GLN A 212 21.67 4.90 -15.19
N ILE A 213 21.75 6.22 -15.41
CA ILE A 213 20.89 7.19 -14.74
C ILE A 213 19.89 7.74 -15.76
N ASP A 214 18.60 7.57 -15.47
CA ASP A 214 17.52 8.12 -16.27
C ASP A 214 16.78 9.19 -15.46
N LEU A 215 17.05 10.46 -15.75
CA LEU A 215 16.53 11.57 -14.98
C LEU A 215 15.23 12.15 -15.54
N ARG A 216 14.60 11.47 -16.52
CA ARG A 216 13.38 11.95 -17.19
C ARG A 216 12.23 12.24 -16.21
N GLU A 217 12.20 11.58 -15.05
CA GLU A 217 11.20 11.82 -14.00
C GLU A 217 11.33 13.18 -13.29
N PHE A 218 12.52 13.79 -13.33
CA PHE A 218 12.78 15.06 -12.65
C PHE A 218 12.33 16.27 -13.48
N SER A 219 11.83 16.06 -14.71
CA SER A 219 11.28 17.09 -15.58
C SER A 219 12.08 18.41 -15.57
N GLU A 220 11.62 19.40 -14.82
CA GLU A 220 12.24 20.72 -14.69
C GLU A 220 13.58 20.71 -13.96
N GLU A 221 13.82 19.76 -13.04
CA GLU A 221 15.06 19.65 -12.26
C GLU A 221 16.12 18.75 -12.92
N GLU A 222 15.80 18.08 -14.04
CA GLU A 222 16.70 17.16 -14.74
C GLU A 222 18.07 17.82 -15.03
N ALA A 223 18.05 19.02 -15.62
CA ALA A 223 19.27 19.74 -16.00
C ALA A 223 20.11 20.15 -14.77
N GLU A 224 19.45 20.51 -13.67
CA GLU A 224 20.13 20.86 -12.42
C GLU A 224 20.82 19.63 -11.81
N ILE A 225 20.11 18.50 -11.72
CA ILE A 225 20.66 17.26 -11.18
C ILE A 225 21.82 16.77 -12.04
N GLN A 226 21.71 16.81 -13.38
CA GLN A 226 22.82 16.45 -14.28
C GLN A 226 24.06 17.35 -14.04
N SER A 227 23.85 18.65 -13.89
CA SER A 227 24.93 19.60 -13.60
C SER A 227 25.60 19.31 -12.25
N LEU A 228 24.80 19.05 -11.20
CA LEU A 228 25.31 18.72 -9.88
C LEU A 228 26.06 17.39 -9.87
N LEU A 229 25.54 16.35 -10.53
CA LEU A 229 26.22 15.05 -10.66
C LEU A 229 27.57 15.20 -11.36
N THR A 230 27.62 15.97 -12.45
CA THR A 230 28.86 16.24 -13.18
C THR A 230 29.90 16.88 -12.26
N ARG A 231 29.50 17.91 -11.50
CA ARG A 231 30.38 18.59 -10.54
C ARG A 231 30.81 17.68 -9.39
N LEU A 232 29.89 16.86 -8.86
CA LEU A 232 30.17 15.91 -7.79
C LEU A 232 31.18 14.87 -8.24
N ARG A 233 31.05 14.32 -9.46
CA ARG A 233 32.03 13.39 -10.02
C ARG A 233 33.37 14.05 -10.33
N GLN A 234 33.41 15.33 -10.68
CA GLN A 234 34.66 16.06 -10.83
C GLN A 234 35.36 16.28 -9.48
N ALA A 235 34.61 16.61 -8.43
CA ALA A 235 35.14 16.83 -7.09
C ALA A 235 35.53 15.52 -6.39
N MET A 236 34.73 14.47 -6.58
CA MET A 236 34.87 13.15 -5.96
C MET A 236 34.58 12.06 -7.01
N PRO A 237 35.56 11.65 -7.84
CA PRO A 237 35.32 10.72 -8.94
C PRO A 237 34.89 9.30 -8.53
N LYS A 238 35.39 8.83 -7.39
CA LYS A 238 35.06 7.53 -6.80
C LYS A 238 34.99 7.67 -5.28
N PRO A 239 33.94 8.33 -4.76
CA PRO A 239 33.84 8.57 -3.33
C PRO A 239 33.72 7.23 -2.63
N LYS A 240 34.46 7.08 -1.54
CA LYS A 240 34.29 5.98 -0.62
C LYS A 240 33.08 6.26 0.26
N MET A 241 32.04 5.47 0.06
CA MET A 241 30.75 5.68 0.71
C MET A 241 30.37 4.53 1.64
N ALA A 242 29.63 4.85 2.71
CA ALA A 242 29.02 3.86 3.59
C ALA A 242 27.58 4.24 3.92
N LEU A 243 26.69 3.25 3.93
CA LEU A 243 25.33 3.37 4.46
C LEU A 243 25.28 2.70 5.84
N VAL A 244 25.30 3.51 6.90
CA VAL A 244 25.29 3.05 8.29
C VAL A 244 23.85 2.82 8.72
N VAL A 245 23.59 1.61 9.22
CA VAL A 245 22.26 1.21 9.72
C VAL A 245 22.45 0.58 11.11
N PRO A 246 22.09 1.29 12.20
CA PRO A 246 22.31 0.81 13.56
C PRO A 246 21.59 -0.51 13.86
N MET A 247 20.35 -0.66 13.36
CA MET A 247 19.49 -1.80 13.65
C MET A 247 19.84 -3.03 12.80
N THR A 248 20.12 -4.16 13.45
CA THR A 248 20.60 -5.38 12.76
C THR A 248 19.57 -6.03 11.84
N SER A 249 18.29 -6.09 12.23
CA SER A 249 17.21 -6.62 11.39
C SER A 249 17.10 -5.82 10.08
N PHE A 250 16.92 -4.51 10.21
CA PHE A 250 16.79 -3.61 9.07
C PHE A 250 18.05 -3.57 8.20
N ARG A 251 19.25 -3.59 8.80
CA ARG A 251 20.51 -3.72 8.06
C ARG A 251 20.55 -4.99 7.22
N THR A 252 20.09 -6.12 7.76
CA THR A 252 20.03 -7.39 7.04
C THR A 252 19.08 -7.32 5.84
N THR A 253 17.93 -6.66 6.03
CA THR A 253 16.96 -6.39 4.97
C THR A 253 17.55 -5.54 3.85
N LEU A 254 18.22 -4.42 4.17
CA LEU A 254 18.86 -3.58 3.17
C LEU A 254 20.00 -4.29 2.43
N LYS A 255 20.79 -5.14 3.12
CA LYS A 255 21.78 -6.00 2.47
C LYS A 255 21.17 -6.95 1.44
N LYS A 256 19.98 -7.51 1.73
CA LYS A 256 19.25 -8.34 0.75
C LYS A 256 18.79 -7.50 -0.44
N ALA A 257 18.25 -6.30 -0.20
CA ALA A 257 17.82 -5.40 -1.27
C ALA A 257 18.98 -5.01 -2.20
N PHE A 258 20.15 -4.67 -1.65
CA PHE A 258 21.32 -4.23 -2.42
C PHE A 258 21.89 -5.34 -3.31
N ARG A 259 21.72 -6.62 -2.93
CA ARG A 259 22.25 -7.77 -3.69
C ARG A 259 21.70 -7.86 -5.12
N HIS A 260 20.45 -7.44 -5.33
CA HIS A 260 19.75 -7.55 -6.61
C HIS A 260 19.77 -6.26 -7.43
N VAL A 261 20.53 -5.27 -6.98
CA VAL A 261 20.63 -3.96 -7.62
C VAL A 261 22.00 -3.83 -8.29
N SER A 262 22.00 -3.61 -9.60
CA SER A 262 23.23 -3.41 -10.36
C SER A 262 24.05 -2.27 -9.75
N GLY A 263 25.37 -2.46 -9.59
CA GLY A 263 26.27 -1.45 -9.05
C GLY A 263 26.16 -1.21 -7.54
N LEU A 264 25.37 -1.97 -6.76
CA LEU A 264 25.42 -1.94 -5.30
C LEU A 264 26.00 -3.25 -4.75
N SER A 265 26.61 -3.17 -3.56
CA SER A 265 27.09 -4.34 -2.82
C SER A 265 26.51 -4.39 -1.41
N PRO A 266 26.15 -5.57 -0.88
CA PRO A 266 25.76 -5.74 0.51
C PRO A 266 26.80 -5.24 1.53
N ASP A 267 28.07 -5.16 1.16
CA ASP A 267 29.15 -4.69 2.06
C ASP A 267 29.16 -3.17 2.25
N MET A 268 28.44 -2.43 1.40
CA MET A 268 28.26 -0.98 1.53
C MET A 268 27.32 -0.61 2.69
N VAL A 269 26.48 -1.55 3.14
CA VAL A 269 25.59 -1.35 4.29
C VAL A 269 26.25 -1.87 5.56
N ILE A 270 26.65 -0.98 6.45
CA ILE A 270 27.51 -1.31 7.61
C ILE A 270 26.83 -1.03 8.96
N SER A 271 27.33 -1.66 10.00
CA SER A 271 27.00 -1.29 11.39
C SER A 271 27.84 -0.08 11.85
N PRO A 272 27.39 0.68 12.87
CA PRO A 272 28.16 1.81 13.40
C PRO A 272 29.57 1.42 13.86
N SER A 273 29.76 0.24 14.46
CA SER A 273 31.07 -0.23 14.91
C SER A 273 32.07 -0.47 13.77
N GLU A 274 31.58 -0.73 12.54
CA GLU A 274 32.43 -0.96 11.38
C GLU A 274 33.02 0.32 10.80
N LEU A 275 32.46 1.50 11.15
CA LEU A 275 33.04 2.80 10.79
C LEU A 275 34.47 2.96 11.31
N ALA A 276 34.83 2.31 12.42
CA ALA A 276 36.20 2.42 12.96
C ALA A 276 37.28 1.73 12.12
N ARG A 277 36.92 0.99 11.06
CA ARG A 277 37.90 0.32 10.20
C ARG A 277 38.70 1.31 9.36
N GLU A 278 38.05 2.38 8.90
CA GLU A 278 38.62 3.31 7.92
C GLU A 278 37.78 4.59 7.79
N PRO A 279 38.37 5.71 7.34
CA PRO A 279 37.63 6.92 7.01
C PRO A 279 36.90 6.80 5.65
N TYR A 280 35.85 7.62 5.48
CA TYR A 280 34.96 7.68 4.31
C TYR A 280 34.76 9.12 3.83
N ASP A 281 34.63 9.31 2.52
CA ASP A 281 34.33 10.62 1.93
C ASP A 281 32.88 11.03 2.25
N ILE A 282 31.94 10.07 2.16
CA ILE A 282 30.51 10.32 2.44
C ILE A 282 29.94 9.17 3.28
N VAL A 283 29.36 9.50 4.42
CA VAL A 283 28.62 8.55 5.27
C VAL A 283 27.16 8.94 5.34
N LEU A 284 26.28 8.04 4.88
CA LEU A 284 24.84 8.16 5.06
C LEU A 284 24.46 7.33 6.28
N VAL A 285 23.68 7.90 7.19
CA VAL A 285 23.16 7.19 8.37
C VAL A 285 21.65 7.13 8.30
N ASP A 286 21.12 5.95 7.99
CA ASP A 286 19.68 5.70 8.07
C ASP A 286 19.27 5.33 9.50
N GLU A 287 18.04 5.69 9.89
CA GLU A 287 17.54 5.56 11.26
C GLU A 287 18.51 6.17 12.29
N SER A 288 19.06 7.36 12.00
CA SER A 288 20.14 7.97 12.79
C SER A 288 19.77 8.22 14.25
N HIS A 289 18.49 8.39 14.56
CA HIS A 289 17.95 8.46 15.93
C HIS A 289 18.20 7.18 16.76
N ARG A 290 18.64 6.08 16.13
CA ARG A 290 19.03 4.81 16.76
C ARG A 290 20.54 4.65 16.91
N LEU A 291 21.33 5.66 16.54
CA LEU A 291 22.73 5.72 16.94
C LEU A 291 22.81 5.77 18.46
N ARG A 292 23.78 5.06 19.04
CA ARG A 292 23.78 4.75 20.47
C ARG A 292 24.77 5.57 21.28
N LYS A 293 24.49 5.69 22.57
CA LYS A 293 25.45 6.05 23.62
C LYS A 293 25.73 4.85 24.51
N ARG A 294 26.73 4.95 25.38
CA ARG A 294 27.18 3.86 26.27
C ARG A 294 26.23 3.61 27.47
N LYS A 295 24.94 3.39 27.22
CA LYS A 295 23.89 3.09 28.22
C LYS A 295 23.06 1.89 27.76
N ASN A 296 22.79 0.95 28.65
CA ASN A 296 21.92 -0.22 28.41
C ASN A 296 22.19 -1.02 27.11
N LEU A 297 23.45 -1.16 26.70
CA LEU A 297 23.83 -1.78 25.43
C LEU A 297 23.82 -3.32 25.42
N GLY A 298 23.64 -3.97 26.58
CA GLY A 298 23.68 -5.42 26.70
C GLY A 298 24.97 -6.01 26.12
N ALA A 299 24.86 -7.01 25.23
CA ALA A 299 26.03 -7.64 24.59
C ALA A 299 26.87 -6.68 23.73
N TYR A 300 26.34 -5.52 23.35
CA TYR A 300 27.04 -4.55 22.50
C TYR A 300 28.04 -3.66 23.26
N PHE A 301 28.06 -3.66 24.60
CA PHE A 301 29.05 -2.89 25.38
C PHE A 301 30.50 -3.18 24.95
N GLY A 302 30.83 -4.45 24.71
CA GLY A 302 32.19 -4.82 24.30
C GLY A 302 32.57 -4.31 22.92
N ALA A 303 31.63 -4.29 21.96
CA ALA A 303 31.85 -3.72 20.64
C ALA A 303 32.02 -2.20 20.71
N PHE A 304 31.15 -1.53 21.48
CA PHE A 304 31.21 -0.09 21.69
C PHE A 304 32.56 0.35 22.27
N ASP A 305 33.01 -0.29 23.35
CA ASP A 305 34.28 0.05 24.00
C ASP A 305 35.49 -0.15 23.08
N LYS A 306 35.48 -1.22 22.28
CA LYS A 306 36.54 -1.48 21.28
C LYS A 306 36.56 -0.41 20.20
N THR A 307 35.40 -0.02 19.69
CA THR A 307 35.27 1.03 18.67
C THR A 307 35.74 2.38 19.20
N CYS A 308 35.32 2.78 20.41
CA CYS A 308 35.84 4.00 21.06
C CYS A 308 37.36 3.98 21.19
N THR A 309 37.94 2.84 21.60
CA THR A 309 39.39 2.68 21.72
C THR A 309 40.09 2.84 20.36
N ALA A 310 39.55 2.22 19.31
CA ALA A 310 40.08 2.31 17.95
C ALA A 310 40.01 3.74 17.39
N LEU A 311 38.97 4.51 17.75
CA LEU A 311 38.78 5.90 17.35
C LEU A 311 39.49 6.91 18.27
N GLY A 312 40.15 6.46 19.34
CA GLY A 312 40.77 7.36 20.32
C GLY A 312 39.77 8.23 21.09
N MET A 313 38.53 7.77 21.25
CA MET A 313 37.44 8.50 21.90
C MET A 313 37.16 8.01 23.32
N ASP A 314 36.76 8.91 24.21
CA ASP A 314 36.29 8.54 25.54
C ASP A 314 34.88 7.96 25.48
N LYS A 315 34.81 6.65 25.76
CA LYS A 315 33.58 5.85 25.78
C LYS A 315 32.49 6.37 26.73
N HIS A 316 32.83 7.21 27.71
CA HIS A 316 31.88 7.76 28.67
C HIS A 316 31.23 9.06 28.21
N THR A 317 31.81 9.74 27.22
CA THR A 317 31.35 11.05 26.73
C THR A 317 30.92 11.00 25.26
N CYS A 318 31.47 10.09 24.46
CA CYS A 318 31.11 9.97 23.04
C CYS A 318 29.86 9.10 22.80
N SER A 319 29.23 9.34 21.66
CA SER A 319 28.16 8.55 21.07
C SER A 319 28.55 8.03 19.68
N GLU A 320 27.74 7.15 19.10
CA GLU A 320 27.92 6.71 17.71
C GLU A 320 27.73 7.87 16.70
N VAL A 321 27.07 8.97 17.10
CA VAL A 321 27.01 10.21 16.29
C VAL A 321 28.40 10.82 16.13
N ASP A 322 29.19 10.81 17.21
CA ASP A 322 30.55 11.34 17.18
C ASP A 322 31.47 10.45 16.33
N TRP A 323 31.25 9.14 16.33
CA TRP A 323 31.98 8.22 15.46
C TRP A 323 31.76 8.55 13.98
N VAL A 324 30.51 8.80 13.59
CA VAL A 324 30.16 9.20 12.22
C VAL A 324 30.85 10.50 11.86
N ARG A 325 30.76 11.52 12.71
CA ARG A 325 31.38 12.85 12.48
C ARG A 325 32.90 12.79 12.39
N HIS A 326 33.52 11.81 13.05
CA HIS A 326 34.96 11.63 13.03
C HIS A 326 35.45 10.88 11.78
N GLN A 327 34.67 9.90 11.30
CA GLN A 327 35.05 9.05 10.17
C GLN A 327 34.54 9.53 8.81
N ALA A 328 33.72 10.57 8.77
CA ALA A 328 33.13 11.10 7.54
C ALA A 328 33.64 12.51 7.24
N ASP A 329 34.07 12.75 6.00
CA ASP A 329 34.28 14.11 5.50
C ASP A 329 32.93 14.83 5.31
N LYS A 330 31.93 14.10 4.78
CA LYS A 330 30.52 14.50 4.69
C LYS A 330 29.62 13.48 5.37
N ALA A 331 28.87 13.89 6.39
CA ALA A 331 27.90 13.04 7.07
C ALA A 331 26.46 13.45 6.76
N ILE A 332 25.63 12.51 6.33
CA ILE A 332 24.20 12.73 6.05
C ILE A 332 23.38 11.90 7.04
N PHE A 333 22.61 12.56 7.90
CA PHE A 333 21.81 11.93 8.95
C PHE A 333 20.33 11.96 8.58
N PHE A 334 19.72 10.79 8.39
CA PHE A 334 18.27 10.65 8.24
C PHE A 334 17.65 10.49 9.63
N TYR A 335 17.04 11.57 10.13
CA TYR A 335 16.70 11.72 11.55
C TYR A 335 15.19 11.80 11.77
N ASP A 336 14.73 11.20 12.87
CA ASP A 336 13.36 11.26 13.35
C ASP A 336 13.38 11.30 14.89
N GLN A 337 13.16 12.49 15.45
CA GLN A 337 13.16 12.69 16.89
C GLN A 337 12.07 11.87 17.61
N GLY A 338 10.94 11.63 16.96
CA GLY A 338 9.79 10.93 17.54
C GLY A 338 10.01 9.43 17.70
N GLN A 339 11.03 8.86 17.04
CA GLN A 339 11.34 7.43 17.08
C GLN A 339 12.51 7.06 18.02
N SER A 340 13.02 8.02 18.81
CA SER A 340 13.91 7.71 19.93
C SER A 340 13.12 7.08 21.07
N ILE A 341 13.38 5.80 21.34
CA ILE A 341 12.56 4.93 22.22
C ILE A 341 13.40 4.14 23.24
N LYS A 342 14.73 4.25 23.22
CA LYS A 342 15.62 3.54 24.15
C LYS A 342 16.55 4.49 24.89
N PRO A 343 16.89 4.19 26.15
CA PRO A 343 17.95 4.90 26.88
C PRO A 343 19.33 4.77 26.22
N SER A 344 19.52 3.74 25.40
CA SER A 344 20.75 3.54 24.63
C SER A 344 20.86 4.47 23.45
N ASP A 345 19.75 5.05 22.96
CA ASP A 345 19.77 5.98 21.84
C ASP A 345 20.55 7.25 22.24
N ALA A 346 21.23 7.86 21.27
CA ALA A 346 21.94 9.11 21.47
C ALA A 346 20.93 10.20 21.89
N ASP A 347 21.36 11.05 22.81
CA ASP A 347 20.46 12.06 23.37
C ASP A 347 20.02 13.06 22.31
N ASN A 348 18.77 13.53 22.44
CA ASN A 348 18.23 14.61 21.60
C ASN A 348 19.13 15.86 21.63
N GLU A 349 19.90 16.06 22.70
CA GLU A 349 20.88 17.15 22.83
C GLU A 349 22.02 17.04 21.81
N VAL A 350 22.50 15.83 21.52
CA VAL A 350 23.56 15.60 20.53
C VAL A 350 23.08 16.03 19.15
N PHE A 351 21.86 15.67 18.77
CA PHE A 351 21.26 16.10 17.51
C PHE A 351 20.90 17.59 17.50
N ARG A 352 20.46 18.18 18.62
CA ARG A 352 20.26 19.63 18.71
C ARG A 352 21.57 20.40 18.46
N TYR A 353 22.65 19.97 19.10
CA TYR A 353 23.98 20.56 18.88
C TYR A 353 24.44 20.39 17.43
N LEU A 354 24.28 19.19 16.87
CA LEU A 354 24.59 18.90 15.47
C LEU A 354 23.85 19.84 14.51
N LYS A 355 22.54 20.02 14.71
CA LYS A 355 21.70 20.90 13.88
C LYS A 355 22.05 22.38 14.02
N SER A 356 22.58 22.81 15.18
CA SER A 356 22.97 24.20 15.43
C SER A 356 24.39 24.56 14.98
N ALA A 357 25.21 23.59 14.56
CA ALA A 357 26.59 23.85 14.18
C ALA A 357 26.67 24.63 12.85
N GLU A 358 27.58 25.60 12.74
CA GLU A 358 27.79 26.40 11.52
C GLU A 358 28.16 25.54 10.29
N THR A 359 28.79 24.39 10.53
CA THR A 359 29.14 23.41 9.50
C THR A 359 28.00 22.44 9.17
N SER A 360 26.75 22.79 9.48
CA SER A 360 25.62 21.87 9.36
C SER A 360 24.39 22.51 8.73
N VAL A 361 23.71 21.73 7.90
CA VAL A 361 22.48 22.12 7.20
C VAL A 361 21.39 21.12 7.54
N THR A 362 20.17 21.61 7.78
CA THR A 362 18.99 20.77 8.03
C THR A 362 17.95 20.99 6.95
N HIS A 363 17.39 19.90 6.43
CA HIS A 363 16.26 19.90 5.52
C HIS A 363 15.14 19.05 6.13
N GLN A 364 13.90 19.51 6.04
CA GLN A 364 12.75 18.83 6.62
C GLN A 364 11.86 18.22 5.53
N LEU A 365 11.60 16.91 5.64
CA LEU A 365 10.59 16.20 4.86
C LEU A 365 9.26 16.22 5.61
N LEU A 366 8.23 16.76 4.96
CA LEU A 366 6.89 16.95 5.48
C LEU A 366 5.90 15.89 4.95
N SER A 367 6.15 15.35 3.77
CA SER A 367 5.19 14.47 3.09
C SER A 367 5.19 13.07 3.69
N GLN A 368 4.02 12.60 4.12
CA GLN A 368 3.84 11.29 4.75
C GLN A 368 3.21 10.27 3.79
N PHE A 369 3.91 9.15 3.54
CA PHE A 369 3.49 8.15 2.53
C PHE A 369 3.04 6.80 3.10
N ARG A 370 3.41 6.49 4.35
CA ARG A 370 3.19 5.16 4.94
C ARG A 370 1.72 4.86 5.22
N VAL A 371 1.01 5.82 5.78
CA VAL A 371 -0.35 5.64 6.30
C VAL A 371 -1.33 6.26 5.30
N LYS A 372 -2.32 5.50 4.83
CA LYS A 372 -3.33 5.99 3.87
C LYS A 372 -4.20 7.13 4.41
N ALA A 373 -4.27 7.32 5.73
CA ALA A 373 -4.91 8.47 6.36
C ALA A 373 -4.08 9.77 6.28
N GLY A 374 -2.84 9.70 5.78
CA GLY A 374 -1.98 10.85 5.55
C GLY A 374 -1.48 11.54 6.83
N GLN A 375 -0.97 12.75 6.66
CA GLN A 375 -0.41 13.57 7.74
C GLN A 375 -1.41 13.91 8.87
N PRO A 376 -2.72 14.15 8.61
CA PRO A 376 -3.69 14.41 9.67
C PRO A 376 -3.78 13.30 10.71
N TYR A 377 -3.61 12.02 10.31
CA TYR A 377 -3.57 10.90 11.25
C TYR A 377 -2.33 10.93 12.14
N VAL A 378 -1.17 11.28 11.59
CA VAL A 378 0.08 11.37 12.35
C VAL A 378 -0.02 12.43 13.44
N GLU A 379 -0.58 13.59 13.10
CA GLU A 379 -0.83 14.69 14.03
C GLU A 379 -1.88 14.33 15.07
N PHE A 380 -2.96 13.68 14.65
CA PHE A 380 -4.00 13.20 15.55
C PHE A 380 -3.45 12.20 16.57
N VAL A 381 -2.68 11.19 16.15
CA VAL A 381 -2.08 10.19 17.06
C VAL A 381 -1.14 10.87 18.06
N ASP A 382 -0.34 11.86 17.62
CA ASP A 382 0.53 12.60 18.53
C ASP A 382 -0.29 13.39 19.56
N ASN A 383 -1.34 14.07 19.13
CA ASN A 383 -2.21 14.81 20.03
C ASN A 383 -2.97 13.88 20.99
N LEU A 384 -3.46 12.74 20.51
CA LEU A 384 -4.17 11.73 21.31
C LEU A 384 -3.29 11.20 22.44
N LEU A 385 -2.07 10.76 22.13
CA LEU A 385 -1.17 10.18 23.13
C LEU A 385 -0.62 11.22 24.11
N ASN A 386 -0.63 12.49 23.74
CA ASN A 386 -0.25 13.61 24.60
C ASN A 386 -1.44 14.31 25.28
N CYS A 387 -2.67 13.79 25.12
CA CYS A 387 -3.90 14.38 25.65
C CYS A 387 -4.14 15.85 25.23
N ARG A 388 -3.87 16.15 23.94
CA ARG A 388 -4.02 17.48 23.31
C ARG A 388 -5.11 17.52 22.24
N VAL A 389 -5.97 16.50 22.18
CA VAL A 389 -7.11 16.51 21.26
C VAL A 389 -8.20 17.39 21.85
N ASP A 390 -8.73 18.30 21.05
CA ASP A 390 -9.77 19.23 21.47
C ASP A 390 -11.14 18.56 21.52
N GLY A 391 -11.86 18.70 22.64
CA GLY A 391 -13.29 18.37 22.77
C GLY A 391 -13.67 16.95 22.33
N ASP A 392 -14.81 16.81 21.65
CA ASP A 392 -15.35 15.53 21.16
C ASP A 392 -14.87 15.20 19.73
N THR A 393 -13.65 15.64 19.36
CA THR A 393 -13.11 15.40 18.02
C THR A 393 -12.83 13.90 17.82
N VAL A 394 -13.56 13.28 16.89
CA VAL A 394 -13.35 11.90 16.45
C VAL A 394 -12.63 11.88 15.11
N PHE A 395 -11.54 11.12 15.01
CA PHE A 395 -10.79 10.99 13.76
C PHE A 395 -11.44 9.95 12.83
N THR A 396 -11.72 10.34 11.59
CA THR A 396 -12.14 9.43 10.52
C THR A 396 -11.40 9.74 9.23
N ALA A 397 -11.15 8.71 8.41
CA ALA A 397 -10.50 8.87 7.12
C ALA A 397 -11.10 7.87 6.11
N ARG A 398 -11.44 8.34 4.91
CA ARG A 398 -12.17 7.56 3.90
C ARG A 398 -11.49 6.24 3.50
N ASN A 399 -10.15 6.24 3.45
CA ASN A 399 -9.36 5.11 2.96
C ASN A 399 -8.48 4.50 4.06
N TYR A 400 -8.89 4.64 5.33
CA TYR A 400 -8.13 4.12 6.46
C TYR A 400 -9.04 3.72 7.62
N GLU A 401 -8.98 2.45 8.02
CA GLU A 401 -9.79 1.91 9.11
C GLU A 401 -9.10 2.21 10.44
N PHE A 402 -9.77 2.95 11.33
CA PHE A 402 -9.22 3.28 12.64
C PHE A 402 -10.30 3.16 13.71
N GLU A 403 -10.22 2.10 14.51
CA GLU A 403 -11.30 1.70 15.41
C GLU A 403 -10.78 1.26 16.78
N VAL A 404 -11.55 1.55 17.82
CA VAL A 404 -11.33 1.05 19.18
C VAL A 404 -12.24 -0.13 19.46
N PHE A 405 -11.66 -1.19 20.02
CA PHE A 405 -12.36 -2.42 20.35
C PHE A 405 -12.63 -2.50 21.85
N GLU A 406 -13.85 -2.92 22.21
CA GLU A 406 -14.21 -3.23 23.59
C GLU A 406 -13.76 -4.63 24.02
N SER A 407 -13.71 -5.56 23.05
CA SER A 407 -13.32 -6.95 23.23
C SER A 407 -11.99 -7.20 22.53
N LEU A 408 -11.01 -7.74 23.26
CA LEU A 408 -9.74 -8.16 22.66
C LEU A 408 -9.96 -9.32 21.69
N SER A 409 -10.87 -10.26 22.00
CA SER A 409 -11.19 -11.40 21.14
C SER A 409 -11.65 -10.92 19.76
N ASP A 410 -12.50 -9.90 19.73
CA ASP A 410 -13.02 -9.33 18.48
C ASP A 410 -11.89 -8.71 17.67
N MET A 411 -11.02 -7.92 18.31
CA MET A 411 -9.85 -7.35 17.63
C MET A 411 -8.92 -8.42 17.06
N VAL A 412 -8.69 -9.52 17.80
CA VAL A 412 -7.89 -10.66 17.32
C VAL A 412 -8.55 -11.32 16.11
N ASN A 413 -9.87 -11.53 16.14
CA ASN A 413 -10.61 -12.10 15.02
C ASN A 413 -10.56 -11.22 13.78
N THR A 414 -10.76 -9.91 13.94
CA THR A 414 -10.68 -8.93 12.84
C THR A 414 -9.28 -8.88 12.24
N ILE A 415 -8.21 -8.85 13.07
CA ILE A 415 -6.83 -8.89 12.56
C ILE A 415 -6.54 -10.19 11.82
N ASN A 416 -7.01 -11.33 12.31
CA ASN A 416 -6.87 -12.61 11.61
C ASN A 416 -7.63 -12.64 10.28
N GLU A 417 -8.76 -11.95 10.19
CA GLU A 417 -9.49 -11.79 8.93
C GLU A 417 -8.71 -10.92 7.95
N LYS A 418 -8.24 -9.74 8.37
CA LYS A 418 -7.40 -8.88 7.54
C LYS A 418 -6.12 -9.60 7.09
N GLU A 419 -5.54 -10.46 7.93
CA GLU A 419 -4.40 -11.30 7.54
C GLU A 419 -4.76 -12.24 6.38
N ARG A 420 -5.94 -12.88 6.42
CA ARG A 420 -6.39 -13.75 5.32
C ARG A 420 -6.67 -12.97 4.03
N GLN A 421 -7.15 -11.74 4.15
CA GLN A 421 -7.52 -10.91 3.00
C GLN A 421 -6.30 -10.27 2.30
N VAL A 422 -5.36 -9.72 3.08
CA VAL A 422 -4.29 -8.86 2.54
C VAL A 422 -2.89 -9.22 3.04
N GLY A 423 -2.76 -10.14 3.99
CA GLY A 423 -1.48 -10.46 4.62
C GLY A 423 -0.88 -9.30 5.42
N LEU A 424 0.24 -9.55 6.11
CA LEU A 424 0.96 -8.58 6.96
C LEU A 424 0.06 -7.80 7.93
N SER A 425 -0.94 -8.46 8.49
CA SER A 425 -1.77 -7.95 9.58
C SER A 425 -1.32 -8.59 10.89
N ARG A 426 -0.94 -7.78 11.89
CA ARG A 426 -0.28 -8.28 13.10
C ARG A 426 -0.83 -7.62 14.36
N LEU A 427 -0.86 -8.40 15.44
CA LEU A 427 -1.03 -7.88 16.79
C LEU A 427 0.30 -7.34 17.32
N ILE A 428 0.26 -6.21 18.01
CA ILE A 428 1.41 -5.54 18.60
C ILE A 428 1.00 -5.03 19.97
N ALA A 429 1.89 -5.12 20.95
CA ALA A 429 1.64 -4.58 22.27
C ALA A 429 2.84 -3.83 22.86
N GLY A 430 2.55 -2.97 23.84
CA GLY A 430 3.56 -2.45 24.75
C GLY A 430 4.09 -3.55 25.68
N TYR A 431 5.25 -3.33 26.28
CA TYR A 431 5.97 -4.32 27.10
C TYR A 431 5.34 -4.53 28.48
N SER A 432 4.05 -4.88 28.54
CA SER A 432 3.29 -4.97 29.80
C SER A 432 3.39 -6.31 30.53
N TRP A 433 3.89 -7.35 29.88
CA TRP A 433 3.84 -8.72 30.40
C TRP A 433 5.23 -9.37 30.50
N PRO A 434 5.44 -10.25 31.49
CA PRO A 434 6.57 -11.17 31.48
C PRO A 434 6.60 -12.03 30.21
N TRP A 435 7.78 -12.54 29.88
CA TRP A 435 8.01 -13.38 28.70
C TRP A 435 8.27 -14.83 29.14
N ALA A 436 7.21 -15.50 29.57
CA ALA A 436 7.23 -16.89 30.02
C ALA A 436 7.57 -17.85 28.87
N SER A 437 7.02 -17.60 27.68
CA SER A 437 7.20 -18.45 26.49
C SER A 437 8.66 -18.55 26.01
N LYS A 438 9.54 -17.66 26.48
CA LYS A 438 10.98 -17.71 26.19
C LYS A 438 11.70 -18.90 26.84
N LYS A 439 11.11 -19.46 27.90
CA LYS A 439 11.68 -20.61 28.63
C LYS A 439 10.83 -21.87 28.48
N ASP A 440 9.55 -21.71 28.20
CA ASP A 440 8.57 -22.77 28.09
C ASP A 440 7.69 -22.49 26.88
N ASP A 441 7.96 -23.19 25.77
CA ASP A 441 7.30 -22.94 24.48
C ASP A 441 5.77 -23.16 24.54
N ASP A 442 5.26 -23.85 25.56
CA ASP A 442 3.82 -24.08 25.75
C ASP A 442 3.12 -22.96 26.55
N ALA A 443 3.87 -22.13 27.25
CA ALA A 443 3.32 -21.06 28.08
C ALA A 443 2.71 -19.92 27.26
N TYR A 444 1.69 -19.27 27.83
CA TYR A 444 1.13 -18.02 27.32
C TYR A 444 1.70 -16.83 28.10
N ASP A 445 1.99 -15.74 27.40
CA ASP A 445 2.60 -14.55 27.99
C ASP A 445 1.55 -13.50 28.38
N ILE A 446 0.56 -13.31 27.51
CA ILE A 446 -0.45 -12.27 27.60
C ILE A 446 -1.79 -12.97 27.81
N VAL A 447 -2.38 -12.77 28.97
CA VAL A 447 -3.69 -13.32 29.33
C VAL A 447 -4.61 -12.16 29.72
N ILE A 448 -5.65 -11.92 28.92
CA ILE A 448 -6.64 -10.86 29.10
C ILE A 448 -8.01 -11.49 28.87
N GLY A 449 -8.78 -11.65 29.95
CA GLY A 449 -10.03 -12.42 29.89
C GLY A 449 -9.77 -13.88 29.51
N ASP A 450 -10.45 -14.35 28.48
CA ASP A 450 -10.32 -15.67 27.86
C ASP A 450 -9.25 -15.73 26.75
N VAL A 451 -8.76 -14.57 26.29
CA VAL A 451 -7.75 -14.49 25.24
C VAL A 451 -6.36 -14.76 25.81
N GLN A 452 -5.68 -15.74 25.21
CA GLN A 452 -4.32 -16.15 25.56
C GLN A 452 -3.41 -16.00 24.34
N LEU A 453 -2.36 -15.17 24.48
CA LEU A 453 -1.44 -14.84 23.40
C LEU A 453 0.01 -15.05 23.84
N ARG A 454 0.88 -15.28 22.86
CA ARG A 454 2.33 -15.40 23.05
C ARG A 454 3.04 -14.22 22.42
N TRP A 455 4.11 -13.77 23.06
CA TRP A 455 5.06 -12.84 22.45
C TRP A 455 5.76 -13.47 21.24
N ASN A 456 6.36 -12.62 20.42
CA ASN A 456 7.13 -13.01 19.24
C ASN A 456 8.18 -14.10 19.53
N SER A 457 8.18 -15.22 18.80
CA SER A 457 9.11 -16.32 19.06
C SER A 457 10.54 -16.08 18.54
N THR A 458 10.73 -15.10 17.65
CA THR A 458 12.05 -14.67 17.15
C THR A 458 12.23 -13.16 17.35
N SER A 459 13.46 -12.73 17.60
CA SER A 459 13.83 -11.31 17.69
C SER A 459 14.21 -10.69 16.34
N THR A 460 14.46 -11.51 15.32
CA THR A 460 14.88 -11.07 13.98
C THR A 460 13.91 -11.56 12.94
N ASP A 461 13.48 -10.65 12.06
CA ASP A 461 12.62 -10.94 10.90
C ASP A 461 11.28 -11.60 11.30
N TRP A 462 10.76 -11.26 12.49
CA TRP A 462 9.55 -11.87 13.06
C TRP A 462 8.32 -11.72 12.16
N ILE A 463 8.15 -10.56 11.53
CA ILE A 463 6.97 -10.26 10.70
C ILE A 463 6.84 -11.24 9.52
N ASN A 464 7.98 -11.70 9.00
CA ASN A 464 8.08 -12.62 7.87
C ASN A 464 8.15 -14.09 8.32
N LYS A 465 8.15 -14.38 9.63
CA LYS A 465 8.18 -15.76 10.15
C LYS A 465 6.82 -16.42 9.94
N GLU A 466 6.82 -17.65 9.47
CA GLU A 466 5.61 -18.47 9.40
C GLU A 466 4.96 -18.60 10.79
N GLY A 467 3.64 -18.38 10.85
CA GLY A 467 2.87 -18.41 12.11
C GLY A 467 2.93 -17.13 12.95
N SER A 468 3.71 -16.11 12.57
CA SER A 468 3.84 -14.87 13.35
C SER A 468 2.52 -14.11 13.57
N HIS A 469 1.51 -14.33 12.71
CA HIS A 469 0.18 -13.74 12.84
C HIS A 469 -0.57 -14.19 14.11
N ARG A 470 -0.16 -15.32 14.71
CA ARG A 470 -0.73 -15.85 15.97
C ARG A 470 0.01 -15.35 17.21
N GLU A 471 1.09 -14.59 17.00
CA GLU A 471 1.93 -14.04 18.05
C GLU A 471 1.71 -12.52 18.16
N VAL A 472 2.14 -11.95 19.28
CA VAL A 472 2.11 -10.52 19.51
C VAL A 472 3.52 -9.97 19.35
N GLY A 473 3.63 -8.98 18.46
CA GLY A 473 4.86 -8.24 18.23
C GLY A 473 5.11 -7.21 19.31
N CYS A 474 6.35 -6.79 19.43
CA CYS A 474 6.73 -5.66 20.27
C CYS A 474 7.39 -4.60 19.40
N ILE A 475 7.70 -3.44 19.98
CA ILE A 475 8.39 -2.37 19.24
C ILE A 475 9.73 -2.81 18.62
N HIS A 476 10.47 -3.70 19.27
CA HIS A 476 11.79 -4.15 18.78
C HIS A 476 11.69 -5.06 17.55
N THR A 477 10.57 -5.78 17.37
CA THR A 477 10.35 -6.67 16.21
C THR A 477 9.51 -6.05 15.11
N THR A 478 8.89 -4.90 15.38
CA THR A 478 8.03 -4.17 14.43
C THR A 478 8.69 -2.92 13.86
N GLN A 479 9.76 -2.44 14.48
CA GLN A 479 10.49 -1.27 14.02
C GLN A 479 11.16 -1.52 12.67
N GLY A 480 10.98 -0.57 11.75
CA GLY A 480 11.53 -0.65 10.39
C GLY A 480 10.68 -1.48 9.43
N TYR A 481 9.45 -1.84 9.80
CA TYR A 481 8.52 -2.55 8.93
C TYR A 481 7.17 -1.83 8.86
N ASP A 482 6.48 -2.03 7.73
CA ASP A 482 5.12 -1.55 7.49
C ASP A 482 4.15 -2.74 7.44
N LEU A 483 2.99 -2.60 8.07
CA LEU A 483 1.94 -3.62 8.16
C LEU A 483 0.72 -3.16 7.36
N ASN A 484 -0.04 -4.08 6.76
CA ASN A 484 -1.30 -3.69 6.14
C ASN A 484 -2.31 -3.24 7.21
N TYR A 485 -2.46 -4.03 8.28
CA TYR A 485 -3.23 -3.67 9.48
C TYR A 485 -2.42 -3.94 10.75
N ALA A 486 -2.58 -3.07 11.74
CA ALA A 486 -1.95 -3.23 13.05
C ALA A 486 -3.01 -3.25 14.15
N GLY A 487 -3.06 -4.33 14.94
CA GLY A 487 -3.88 -4.39 16.14
C GLY A 487 -3.03 -4.07 17.37
N ILE A 488 -3.28 -2.92 18.01
CA ILE A 488 -2.46 -2.37 19.08
C ILE A 488 -3.11 -2.60 20.43
N ILE A 489 -2.43 -3.36 21.29
CA ILE A 489 -2.82 -3.60 22.66
C ILE A 489 -2.09 -2.60 23.56
N PHE A 490 -2.84 -1.64 24.11
CA PHE A 490 -2.41 -0.80 25.21
C PHE A 490 -2.43 -1.64 26.49
N GLY A 491 -1.23 -1.87 27.03
CA GLY A 491 -1.02 -2.73 28.18
C GLY A 491 -1.27 -2.00 29.49
N ARG A 492 -0.87 -2.63 30.60
CA ARG A 492 -1.09 -2.13 31.97
C ARG A 492 -0.06 -1.07 32.38
N GLU A 493 1.04 -0.94 31.65
CA GLU A 493 2.06 0.10 31.88
C GLU A 493 1.59 1.49 31.49
N ILE A 494 0.55 1.62 30.67
CA ILE A 494 -0.01 2.89 30.20
C ILE A 494 -1.48 3.00 30.60
N ARG A 495 -1.83 4.08 31.29
CA ARG A 495 -3.18 4.33 31.82
C ARG A 495 -3.57 5.78 31.59
N TYR A 496 -4.85 6.08 31.77
CA TYR A 496 -5.34 7.45 31.78
C TYR A 496 -5.81 7.84 33.18
N ASP A 497 -5.41 9.01 33.66
CA ASP A 497 -5.95 9.59 34.90
C ASP A 497 -6.97 10.68 34.56
N PRO A 498 -8.28 10.44 34.80
CA PRO A 498 -9.32 11.43 34.53
C PRO A 498 -9.18 12.74 35.31
N ASN A 499 -8.48 12.73 36.46
CA ASN A 499 -8.34 13.92 37.30
C ASN A 499 -7.31 14.89 36.73
N SER A 500 -6.12 14.38 36.39
CA SER A 500 -5.06 15.17 35.76
C SER A 500 -5.23 15.30 34.24
N ARG A 501 -6.19 14.58 33.64
CA ARG A 501 -6.46 14.53 32.19
C ARG A 501 -5.20 14.21 31.39
N ALA A 502 -4.45 13.23 31.87
CA ALA A 502 -3.15 12.90 31.32
C ALA A 502 -2.92 11.39 31.31
N VAL A 503 -2.16 10.94 30.31
CA VAL A 503 -1.56 9.61 30.32
C VAL A 503 -0.58 9.49 31.49
N VAL A 504 -0.69 8.40 32.26
CA VAL A 504 0.20 8.05 33.36
C VAL A 504 0.83 6.69 33.12
N ILE A 505 2.10 6.54 33.52
CA ILE A 505 2.86 5.31 33.32
C ILE A 505 3.04 4.57 34.64
N ASP A 506 2.79 3.26 34.63
CA ASP A 506 3.18 2.34 35.68
C ASP A 506 4.47 1.60 35.34
N LYS A 507 5.58 2.04 35.96
CA LYS A 507 6.89 1.39 35.81
C LYS A 507 6.89 -0.06 36.32
N GLY A 508 6.05 -0.41 37.29
CA GLY A 508 5.94 -1.78 37.82
C GLY A 508 5.37 -2.77 36.81
N SER A 509 4.60 -2.27 35.86
CA SER A 509 4.01 -3.04 34.76
C SER A 509 4.83 -2.99 33.47
N TYR A 510 6.00 -2.33 33.44
CA TYR A 510 6.85 -2.24 32.24
C TYR A 510 8.02 -3.24 32.30
N TYR A 511 7.98 -4.26 31.46
CA TYR A 511 8.88 -5.42 31.48
C TYR A 511 10.00 -5.38 30.42
N ASP A 512 10.14 -4.28 29.64
CA ASP A 512 11.36 -4.08 28.84
C ASP A 512 12.51 -3.71 29.77
N ARG A 513 13.26 -4.74 30.19
CA ARG A 513 14.44 -4.59 31.04
C ARG A 513 15.43 -3.59 30.47
N THR A 514 15.74 -3.66 29.17
CA THR A 514 16.71 -2.76 28.55
C THR A 514 16.18 -1.35 28.32
N GLY A 515 14.87 -1.24 28.08
CA GLY A 515 14.16 0.02 27.86
C GLY A 515 13.89 0.80 29.15
N GLY A 516 13.71 0.14 30.29
CA GLY A 516 13.36 0.79 31.57
C GLY A 516 14.48 0.86 32.61
N GLN A 517 15.48 -0.03 32.54
CA GLN A 517 16.54 -0.10 33.54
C GLN A 517 17.40 1.17 33.55
N GLY A 518 17.71 1.69 34.74
CA GLY A 518 18.59 2.86 34.87
C GLY A 518 17.95 4.21 34.48
N ILE A 519 16.67 4.24 34.06
CA ILE A 519 15.91 5.49 33.97
C ILE A 519 15.51 5.92 35.38
N LYS A 520 15.98 7.11 35.77
CA LYS A 520 15.69 7.72 37.07
C LYS A 520 14.52 8.70 37.02
N ASP A 521 14.38 9.42 35.91
CA ASP A 521 13.30 10.38 35.71
C ASP A 521 12.03 9.68 35.17
N PRO A 522 10.91 9.71 35.91
CA PRO A 522 9.64 9.18 35.43
C PRO A 522 9.14 9.85 34.13
N ALA A 523 9.48 11.12 33.89
CA ALA A 523 9.08 11.82 32.67
C ALA A 523 9.83 11.28 31.43
N GLU A 524 11.11 10.93 31.57
CA GLU A 524 11.90 10.25 30.52
C GLU A 524 11.25 8.92 30.13
N LEU A 525 10.88 8.09 31.11
CA LEU A 525 10.20 6.82 30.86
C LEU A 525 8.82 7.01 30.21
N LYS A 526 8.05 8.00 30.68
CA LYS A 526 6.75 8.36 30.10
C LYS A 526 6.89 8.70 28.62
N GLN A 527 7.85 9.55 28.27
CA GLN A 527 8.05 9.96 26.88
C GLN A 527 8.46 8.77 26.01
N TYR A 528 9.32 7.86 26.49
CA TYR A 528 9.68 6.67 25.72
C TYR A 528 8.48 5.76 25.45
N ILE A 529 7.62 5.52 26.45
CA ILE A 529 6.44 4.67 26.26
C ILE A 529 5.44 5.36 25.31
N ILE A 530 5.22 6.67 25.43
CA ILE A 530 4.41 7.43 24.46
C ILE A 530 4.99 7.29 23.04
N ASN A 531 6.30 7.45 22.88
CA ASN A 531 6.96 7.30 21.58
C ASN A 531 6.85 5.87 21.03
N ILE A 532 6.88 4.84 21.89
CA ILE A 532 6.63 3.44 21.51
C ILE A 532 5.23 3.29 20.92
N TYR A 533 4.19 3.75 21.64
CA TYR A 533 2.81 3.67 21.19
C TYR A 533 2.58 4.49 19.91
N ARG A 534 3.12 5.70 19.84
CA ARG A 534 3.11 6.52 18.62
C ARG A 534 3.73 5.76 17.46
N THR A 535 4.88 5.14 17.67
CA THR A 535 5.60 4.42 16.62
C THR A 535 4.84 3.19 16.12
N ILE A 536 4.16 2.43 17.00
CA ILE A 536 3.41 1.22 16.58
C ILE A 536 2.04 1.56 15.97
N MET A 537 1.36 2.62 16.43
CA MET A 537 0.11 3.08 15.83
C MET A 537 0.28 3.60 14.39
N LEU A 538 1.48 4.09 14.05
CA LEU A 538 1.80 4.56 12.70
C LEU A 538 2.32 3.44 11.77
N ARG A 539 2.17 2.15 12.14
CA ARG A 539 2.64 1.00 11.34
C ARG A 539 1.60 0.49 10.34
N GLY A 540 0.31 0.70 10.60
CA GLY A 540 -0.77 0.28 9.71
C GLY A 540 -0.82 1.15 8.45
N ILE A 541 -0.76 0.54 7.27
CA ILE A 541 -0.91 1.21 5.98
C ILE A 541 -2.39 1.46 5.70
N ARG A 542 -3.23 0.43 5.88
CA ARG A 542 -4.66 0.42 5.56
C ARG A 542 -5.54 0.64 6.79
N GLY A 543 -5.07 0.26 7.97
CA GLY A 543 -5.80 0.52 9.20
C GLY A 543 -5.03 0.19 10.48
N THR A 544 -5.52 0.74 11.58
CA THR A 544 -5.03 0.47 12.93
C THR A 544 -6.21 0.22 13.85
N PHE A 545 -6.19 -0.89 14.58
CA PHE A 545 -7.20 -1.22 15.57
C PHE A 545 -6.58 -1.11 16.95
N VAL A 546 -7.32 -0.59 17.93
CA VAL A 546 -6.79 -0.37 19.27
C VAL A 546 -7.66 -1.03 20.33
N TYR A 547 -7.01 -1.64 21.31
CA TYR A 547 -7.63 -2.16 22.53
C TYR A 547 -6.83 -1.68 23.73
N ALA A 548 -7.50 -1.22 24.79
CA ALA A 548 -6.85 -0.78 26.02
C ALA A 548 -7.25 -1.61 27.23
N CYS A 549 -6.25 -2.10 27.97
CA CYS A 549 -6.46 -2.88 29.20
C CYS A 549 -7.02 -2.04 30.35
N ASP A 550 -6.69 -0.75 30.39
CA ASP A 550 -7.17 0.21 31.39
C ASP A 550 -8.50 0.82 30.95
N ASP A 551 -9.54 0.70 31.78
CA ASP A 551 -10.89 1.14 31.42
C ASP A 551 -10.96 2.65 31.22
N ALA A 552 -10.28 3.44 32.06
CA ALA A 552 -10.25 4.90 31.92
C ALA A 552 -9.57 5.33 30.61
N LEU A 553 -8.49 4.66 30.22
CA LEU A 553 -7.84 4.87 28.93
C LEU A 553 -8.76 4.45 27.78
N ARG A 554 -9.48 3.33 27.90
CA ARG A 554 -10.42 2.88 26.87
C ARG A 554 -11.53 3.90 26.66
N GLU A 555 -12.12 4.43 27.73
CA GLU A 555 -13.14 5.47 27.65
C GLU A 555 -12.60 6.77 27.05
N TYR A 556 -11.36 7.15 27.36
CA TYR A 556 -10.69 8.27 26.70
C TYR A 556 -10.51 8.03 25.18
N LEU A 557 -10.08 6.83 24.78
CA LEU A 557 -9.89 6.49 23.37
C LEU A 557 -11.22 6.52 22.60
N LYS A 558 -12.32 6.01 23.19
CA LYS A 558 -13.66 6.02 22.58
C LYS A 558 -14.21 7.43 22.31
N GLN A 559 -13.75 8.45 23.04
CA GLN A 559 -14.15 9.84 22.79
C GLN A 559 -13.57 10.38 21.47
N HIS A 560 -12.50 9.77 20.96
CA HIS A 560 -11.75 10.29 19.83
C HIS A 560 -11.56 9.29 18.68
N ILE A 561 -11.91 8.02 18.90
CA ILE A 561 -11.76 6.92 17.93
C ILE A 561 -13.12 6.23 17.77
N PRO A 562 -13.59 5.98 16.53
CA PRO A 562 -14.79 5.20 16.27
C PRO A 562 -14.77 3.84 16.99
N VAL A 563 -15.86 3.46 17.64
CA VAL A 563 -15.98 2.18 18.32
C VAL A 563 -16.34 1.09 17.32
N HIS A 564 -15.62 -0.03 17.34
CA HIS A 564 -15.96 -1.20 16.55
C HIS A 564 -17.28 -1.80 17.02
N LEU A 565 -18.22 -2.00 16.09
CA LEU A 565 -19.47 -2.70 16.34
C LEU A 565 -19.34 -4.12 15.76
N PRO A 566 -19.49 -5.17 16.58
CA PRO A 566 -19.41 -6.54 16.07
C PRO A 566 -20.49 -6.79 15.00
N ASP A 567 -20.13 -7.50 13.94
CA ASP A 567 -21.09 -8.02 12.95
C ASP A 567 -22.17 -8.85 13.67
N GLY A 568 -23.36 -8.26 13.85
CA GLY A 568 -24.46 -8.86 14.61
C GLY A 568 -25.18 -7.93 15.59
N ALA A 569 -24.74 -6.69 15.75
CA ALA A 569 -25.46 -5.67 16.53
C ALA A 569 -26.09 -4.58 15.64
N GLU A 570 -26.88 -4.97 14.63
CA GLU A 570 -27.92 -4.09 14.10
C GLU A 570 -29.14 -4.18 15.02
N THR A 571 -29.27 -3.21 15.91
CA THR A 571 -30.59 -2.65 16.22
C THR A 571 -30.48 -1.15 16.01
N GLU A 572 -30.91 -0.74 14.83
CA GLU A 572 -31.22 0.65 14.52
C GLU A 572 -32.17 1.21 15.58
N GLU A 573 -31.80 2.33 16.19
CA GLU A 573 -32.79 3.39 16.39
C GLU A 573 -32.56 4.42 15.29
N ALA A 574 -32.95 4.05 14.07
CA ALA A 574 -33.24 5.02 13.03
C ALA A 574 -34.34 5.92 13.61
N LYS A 575 -34.03 7.21 13.75
CA LYS A 575 -35.03 8.24 14.03
C LYS A 575 -36.21 8.00 13.10
N VAL A 576 -37.41 7.85 13.66
CA VAL A 576 -38.65 7.75 12.88
C VAL A 576 -38.80 9.06 12.12
N VAL A 577 -38.30 9.08 10.88
CA VAL A 577 -38.66 10.10 9.90
C VAL A 577 -40.02 9.67 9.38
N GLU A 578 -41.01 10.53 9.53
CA GLU A 578 -42.34 10.30 8.96
C GLU A 578 -42.20 10.15 7.44
N LEU A 579 -42.65 9.01 6.91
CA LEU A 579 -42.50 8.71 5.48
C LEU A 579 -43.52 9.53 4.70
N GLU A 580 -43.03 10.50 3.94
CA GLU A 580 -43.78 11.32 3.00
C GLU A 580 -43.63 10.75 1.57
N PRO A 581 -44.72 10.26 0.96
CA PRO A 581 -44.74 9.73 -0.39
C PRO A 581 -44.06 10.64 -1.41
N TYR A 582 -43.03 10.11 -2.08
CA TYR A 582 -42.23 10.79 -3.11
C TYR A 582 -41.50 12.07 -2.66
N VAL A 583 -41.44 12.32 -1.35
CA VAL A 583 -40.58 13.34 -0.75
C VAL A 583 -39.33 12.68 -0.15
N ASN A 584 -39.52 11.68 0.70
CA ASN A 584 -38.44 10.87 1.29
C ASN A 584 -38.67 9.35 1.17
N ALA A 585 -39.81 8.91 0.63
CA ALA A 585 -40.16 7.50 0.51
C ALA A 585 -40.72 7.11 -0.87
N VAL A 586 -40.55 5.85 -1.27
CA VAL A 586 -41.14 5.26 -2.49
C VAL A 586 -41.96 4.00 -2.19
N PRO A 587 -42.95 3.65 -3.02
CA PRO A 587 -43.69 2.41 -2.85
C PRO A 587 -42.80 1.18 -3.11
N VAL A 588 -42.95 0.16 -2.28
CA VAL A 588 -42.33 -1.16 -2.43
C VAL A 588 -43.37 -2.14 -2.98
N PHE A 589 -43.05 -2.74 -4.13
CA PHE A 589 -43.82 -3.84 -4.67
C PHE A 589 -43.23 -5.16 -4.18
N ASP A 590 -44.08 -6.07 -3.68
CA ASP A 590 -43.66 -7.41 -3.25
C ASP A 590 -43.41 -8.32 -4.47
N LEU A 591 -42.40 -7.94 -5.25
CA LEU A 591 -41.94 -8.66 -6.44
C LEU A 591 -40.55 -9.19 -6.16
N LYS A 592 -40.40 -10.52 -6.27
CA LYS A 592 -39.08 -11.17 -6.31
C LYS A 592 -38.64 -11.24 -7.76
N VAL A 593 -37.81 -10.27 -8.15
CA VAL A 593 -37.32 -10.16 -9.52
C VAL A 593 -36.11 -11.06 -9.70
N ALA A 594 -36.15 -11.93 -10.70
CA ALA A 594 -35.04 -12.82 -10.97
C ALA A 594 -33.89 -12.08 -11.67
N ALA A 595 -32.72 -12.03 -11.06
CA ALA A 595 -31.45 -11.81 -11.74
C ALA A 595 -30.99 -13.11 -12.40
N GLY A 596 -31.89 -13.74 -13.19
CA GLY A 596 -31.68 -15.00 -13.92
C GLY A 596 -32.51 -14.97 -15.21
N ASN A 597 -33.27 -16.02 -15.51
CA ASN A 597 -34.24 -15.99 -16.63
C ASN A 597 -35.42 -15.07 -16.30
N PHE A 598 -36.58 -15.62 -15.97
CA PHE A 598 -37.74 -14.89 -15.48
C PHE A 598 -38.13 -15.48 -14.12
N SER A 599 -38.63 -14.64 -13.21
CA SER A 599 -39.18 -15.11 -11.94
C SER A 599 -40.38 -16.05 -12.14
N ASP A 600 -40.83 -16.69 -11.07
CA ASP A 600 -42.16 -17.30 -11.05
C ASP A 600 -43.25 -16.23 -11.26
N VAL A 601 -44.44 -16.68 -11.67
CA VAL A 601 -45.63 -15.85 -11.91
C VAL A 601 -46.04 -15.16 -10.60
N GLN A 602 -46.09 -13.82 -10.62
CA GLN A 602 -46.38 -12.99 -9.46
C GLN A 602 -47.38 -11.88 -9.81
N MET A 603 -48.20 -11.47 -8.83
CA MET A 603 -49.05 -10.28 -8.94
C MET A 603 -48.34 -9.10 -8.26
N ALA A 604 -48.23 -7.97 -8.95
CA ALA A 604 -47.58 -6.79 -8.41
C ALA A 604 -48.49 -6.09 -7.38
N GLU A 605 -48.38 -6.48 -6.12
CA GLU A 605 -49.10 -5.83 -5.02
C GLU A 605 -48.20 -4.81 -4.30
N HIS A 606 -48.76 -3.62 -4.08
CA HIS A 606 -48.13 -2.57 -3.27
C HIS A 606 -48.22 -2.98 -1.79
N SER A 607 -47.08 -3.21 -1.14
CA SER A 607 -47.06 -3.73 0.23
C SER A 607 -46.72 -2.66 1.27
N LYS A 608 -45.72 -1.80 1.04
CA LYS A 608 -45.19 -0.82 2.02
C LYS A 608 -44.50 0.37 1.33
N TRP A 609 -44.16 1.41 2.09
CA TRP A 609 -43.26 2.48 1.65
C TRP A 609 -41.88 2.29 2.29
N VAL A 610 -40.82 2.65 1.57
CA VAL A 610 -39.43 2.59 2.08
C VAL A 610 -38.77 3.95 1.92
N ALA A 611 -37.97 4.36 2.91
CA ALA A 611 -37.15 5.55 2.83
C ALA A 611 -36.09 5.40 1.72
N VAL A 612 -35.75 6.50 1.06
CA VAL A 612 -34.70 6.55 0.03
C VAL A 612 -33.65 7.58 0.44
N PRO A 613 -32.34 7.32 0.24
CA PRO A 613 -31.29 8.25 0.63
C PRO A 613 -31.47 9.67 0.06
N ASP A 614 -31.14 10.69 0.87
CA ASP A 614 -31.28 12.12 0.52
C ASP A 614 -30.53 12.53 -0.78
N SER A 615 -29.54 11.73 -1.19
CA SER A 615 -28.81 11.91 -2.44
C SER A 615 -29.65 11.63 -3.70
N VAL A 616 -30.84 11.04 -3.57
CA VAL A 616 -31.72 10.67 -4.69
C VAL A 616 -32.94 11.58 -4.74
N ARG A 617 -33.08 12.35 -5.83
CA ARG A 617 -34.25 13.19 -6.04
C ARG A 617 -35.47 12.36 -6.46
N LEU A 618 -36.41 12.16 -5.53
CA LEU A 618 -37.65 11.41 -5.75
C LEU A 618 -38.64 12.14 -6.67
N ARG A 619 -39.41 11.34 -7.42
CA ARG A 619 -40.51 11.77 -8.30
C ARG A 619 -41.58 10.69 -8.36
N GLU A 620 -42.82 11.10 -8.66
CA GLU A 620 -43.89 10.15 -8.99
C GLU A 620 -43.47 9.23 -10.14
N GLY A 621 -43.77 7.93 -10.01
CA GLY A 621 -43.33 6.88 -10.93
C GLY A 621 -42.02 6.19 -10.53
N MET A 622 -41.40 6.51 -9.39
CA MET A 622 -40.34 5.70 -8.79
C MET A 622 -40.90 4.63 -7.86
N PHE A 623 -40.27 3.47 -7.79
CA PHE A 623 -40.69 2.36 -6.95
C PHE A 623 -39.51 1.43 -6.61
N ALA A 624 -39.65 0.62 -5.55
CA ALA A 624 -38.64 -0.34 -5.14
C ALA A 624 -39.14 -1.78 -5.20
N CYS A 625 -38.24 -2.73 -5.48
CA CYS A 625 -38.50 -4.17 -5.38
C CYS A 625 -37.20 -4.94 -5.10
N HIS A 626 -37.34 -6.18 -4.63
CA HIS A 626 -36.18 -7.03 -4.31
C HIS A 626 -35.68 -7.74 -5.57
N VAL A 627 -34.37 -7.70 -5.79
CA VAL A 627 -33.71 -8.42 -6.87
C VAL A 627 -32.96 -9.62 -6.29
N ILE A 628 -33.30 -10.83 -6.75
CA ILE A 628 -32.76 -12.09 -6.26
C ILE A 628 -32.04 -12.81 -7.40
N GLY A 629 -30.80 -13.23 -7.16
CA GLY A 629 -29.97 -13.97 -8.09
C GLY A 629 -28.65 -13.28 -8.41
N GLU A 630 -27.72 -14.04 -8.97
CA GLU A 630 -26.32 -13.62 -9.16
C GLU A 630 -26.03 -13.06 -10.56
N SER A 631 -26.96 -13.12 -11.52
CA SER A 631 -26.65 -12.70 -12.90
C SER A 631 -26.44 -11.19 -13.07
N MET A 632 -26.58 -10.40 -12.00
CA MET A 632 -26.39 -8.94 -11.99
C MET A 632 -25.42 -8.48 -10.89
N ASN A 633 -24.69 -9.41 -10.25
CA ASN A 633 -23.92 -9.17 -9.02
C ASN A 633 -22.71 -8.23 -9.16
N ARG A 634 -22.36 -7.77 -10.37
CA ARG A 634 -21.42 -6.65 -10.55
C ARG A 634 -22.02 -5.30 -10.16
N VAL A 635 -23.35 -5.16 -10.18
CA VAL A 635 -24.06 -3.88 -9.94
C VAL A 635 -25.16 -4.03 -8.89
N ILE A 636 -25.81 -5.18 -8.82
CA ILE A 636 -26.92 -5.47 -7.91
C ILE A 636 -26.56 -6.73 -7.11
N PRO A 637 -26.16 -6.60 -5.83
CA PRO A 637 -25.95 -7.74 -4.96
C PRO A 637 -27.22 -8.60 -4.84
N ASN A 638 -27.04 -9.89 -4.63
CA ASN A 638 -28.15 -10.81 -4.46
C ASN A 638 -28.97 -10.49 -3.20
N GLY A 639 -30.29 -10.34 -3.34
CA GLY A 639 -31.21 -10.00 -2.27
C GLY A 639 -31.34 -8.50 -2.01
N ALA A 640 -30.68 -7.64 -2.81
CA ALA A 640 -30.73 -6.19 -2.66
C ALA A 640 -32.13 -5.62 -2.93
N LEU A 641 -32.51 -4.59 -2.16
CA LEU A 641 -33.67 -3.74 -2.45
C LEU A 641 -33.24 -2.68 -3.48
N CYS A 642 -33.87 -2.67 -4.65
CA CYS A 642 -33.44 -1.82 -5.75
C CYS A 642 -34.49 -0.77 -6.07
N LEU A 643 -34.05 0.46 -6.30
CA LEU A 643 -34.87 1.57 -6.74
C LEU A 643 -34.95 1.61 -8.28
N PHE A 644 -36.15 1.70 -8.80
CA PHE A 644 -36.45 1.82 -10.22
C PHE A 644 -37.26 3.08 -10.51
N ARG A 645 -37.09 3.60 -11.73
CA ARG A 645 -37.94 4.63 -12.31
C ARG A 645 -38.79 4.01 -13.41
N GLN A 646 -40.10 4.25 -13.40
CA GLN A 646 -41.02 3.78 -14.43
C GLN A 646 -40.55 4.21 -15.83
N ASP A 647 -40.63 3.29 -16.79
CA ASP A 647 -40.16 3.54 -18.13
C ASP A 647 -41.07 4.54 -18.88
N GLY A 648 -40.52 5.71 -19.21
CA GLY A 648 -41.21 6.79 -19.94
C GLY A 648 -40.99 6.77 -21.46
N GLY A 649 -40.37 5.71 -22.00
CA GLY A 649 -39.94 5.65 -23.40
C GLY A 649 -38.56 6.28 -23.68
N GLY A 650 -38.06 6.10 -24.91
CA GLY A 650 -36.73 6.55 -25.36
C GLY A 650 -35.72 5.41 -25.57
N SER A 651 -34.44 5.74 -25.80
CA SER A 651 -33.40 4.72 -25.96
C SER A 651 -33.09 4.03 -24.63
N ARG A 652 -33.12 2.69 -24.67
CA ARG A 652 -32.85 1.79 -23.54
C ARG A 652 -31.52 1.04 -23.70
N ASN A 653 -30.83 1.23 -24.83
CA ASN A 653 -29.60 0.51 -25.15
C ASN A 653 -28.49 0.83 -24.14
N GLY A 654 -27.88 -0.21 -23.56
CA GLY A 654 -26.84 -0.12 -22.53
C GLY A 654 -27.34 0.18 -21.11
N LYS A 655 -28.66 0.25 -20.88
CA LYS A 655 -29.22 0.52 -19.55
C LYS A 655 -29.64 -0.76 -18.84
N THR A 656 -29.48 -0.80 -17.51
CA THR A 656 -30.07 -1.84 -16.66
C THR A 656 -31.57 -1.58 -16.51
N VAL A 657 -32.40 -2.55 -16.92
CA VAL A 657 -33.85 -2.40 -16.97
C VAL A 657 -34.55 -3.57 -16.29
N LEU A 658 -35.72 -3.29 -15.71
CA LEU A 658 -36.69 -4.25 -15.24
C LEU A 658 -37.65 -4.58 -16.38
N VAL A 659 -37.69 -5.85 -16.78
CA VAL A 659 -38.50 -6.37 -17.88
C VAL A 659 -39.59 -7.28 -17.33
N GLU A 660 -40.82 -7.02 -17.73
CA GLU A 660 -42.01 -7.83 -17.48
C GLU A 660 -42.30 -8.73 -18.69
N CYS A 661 -42.68 -9.98 -18.44
CA CYS A 661 -43.21 -10.92 -19.41
C CYS A 661 -44.65 -11.30 -19.05
N VAL A 662 -45.59 -11.10 -19.97
CA VAL A 662 -47.02 -11.43 -19.77
C VAL A 662 -47.34 -12.79 -20.39
N ASP A 663 -48.00 -13.68 -19.64
CA ASP A 663 -48.42 -15.00 -20.13
C ASP A 663 -49.74 -14.91 -20.93
N LYS A 664 -49.89 -15.76 -21.96
CA LYS A 664 -50.91 -15.61 -23.03
C LYS A 664 -52.36 -16.00 -22.63
N VAL A 665 -52.66 -16.20 -21.35
CA VAL A 665 -53.96 -16.73 -20.89
C VAL A 665 -54.49 -15.89 -19.73
N ASP A 666 -55.34 -14.92 -20.07
CA ASP A 666 -56.10 -14.04 -19.16
C ASP A 666 -55.29 -12.92 -18.46
N SER A 667 -55.84 -11.70 -18.44
CA SER A 667 -55.20 -10.50 -17.84
C SER A 667 -55.10 -10.55 -16.32
N ASP A 668 -55.71 -11.56 -15.69
CA ASP A 668 -55.67 -11.84 -14.25
C ASP A 668 -54.62 -12.93 -13.90
N SER A 669 -53.90 -13.47 -14.89
CA SER A 669 -52.75 -14.36 -14.65
C SER A 669 -51.49 -13.53 -14.47
N GLY A 670 -50.76 -13.74 -13.37
CA GLY A 670 -49.63 -12.89 -12.98
C GLY A 670 -48.50 -12.78 -14.03
N SER A 671 -47.58 -11.85 -13.79
CA SER A 671 -46.45 -11.56 -14.68
C SER A 671 -45.16 -12.20 -14.16
N ARG A 672 -44.16 -12.33 -15.04
CA ARG A 672 -42.79 -12.71 -14.65
C ARG A 672 -41.83 -11.56 -14.88
N TYR A 673 -40.85 -11.38 -14.00
CA TYR A 673 -39.95 -10.24 -14.01
C TYR A 673 -38.47 -10.65 -14.05
N THR A 674 -37.65 -9.86 -14.77
CA THR A 674 -36.19 -10.01 -14.81
C THR A 674 -35.50 -8.66 -14.86
N VAL A 675 -34.28 -8.58 -14.33
CA VAL A 675 -33.40 -7.39 -14.45
C VAL A 675 -32.16 -7.76 -15.23
N LYS A 676 -31.88 -6.99 -16.29
CA LYS A 676 -30.78 -7.20 -17.24
C LYS A 676 -30.34 -5.89 -17.90
N VAL A 677 -29.14 -5.89 -18.49
CA VAL A 677 -28.70 -4.81 -19.37
C VAL A 677 -29.38 -4.98 -20.73
N TYR A 678 -30.09 -3.95 -21.19
CA TYR A 678 -30.85 -3.99 -22.43
C TYR A 678 -29.98 -3.60 -23.62
N GLU A 679 -29.96 -4.43 -24.67
CA GLU A 679 -29.39 -4.08 -25.97
C GLU A 679 -30.39 -4.35 -27.11
N SER A 680 -30.44 -3.43 -28.08
CA SER A 680 -31.27 -3.58 -29.28
C SER A 680 -30.45 -3.40 -30.55
N PHE A 681 -30.60 -4.34 -31.48
CA PHE A 681 -29.94 -4.31 -32.78
C PHE A 681 -30.97 -3.93 -33.86
N LYS A 682 -30.63 -2.93 -34.68
CA LYS A 682 -31.45 -2.46 -35.80
C LYS A 682 -30.76 -2.82 -37.10
N THR A 683 -31.53 -3.33 -38.06
CA THR A 683 -31.04 -3.60 -39.42
C THR A 683 -31.84 -2.75 -40.41
N GLU A 684 -31.16 -2.21 -41.43
CA GLU A 684 -31.76 -1.32 -42.43
C GLU A 684 -31.96 -2.06 -43.76
N ASN A 685 -33.17 -1.99 -44.28
CA ASN A 685 -33.56 -2.51 -45.59
C ASN A 685 -34.45 -1.48 -46.32
N GLU A 686 -34.67 -1.67 -47.63
CA GLU A 686 -35.26 -0.67 -48.55
C GLU A 686 -36.66 -0.14 -48.19
N SER A 687 -37.33 -0.71 -47.18
CA SER A 687 -38.65 -0.32 -46.69
C SER A 687 -38.65 0.41 -45.33
N GLY A 688 -37.49 0.71 -44.74
CA GLY A 688 -37.36 1.46 -43.48
C GLY A 688 -36.75 0.66 -42.32
N TRP A 689 -36.60 1.30 -41.16
CA TRP A 689 -35.98 0.73 -39.96
C TRP A 689 -36.82 -0.41 -39.36
N HIS A 690 -36.27 -1.62 -39.30
CA HIS A 690 -36.84 -2.73 -38.51
C HIS A 690 -35.95 -3.06 -37.31
N HIS A 691 -36.56 -3.24 -36.12
CA HIS A 691 -35.88 -3.81 -34.95
C HIS A 691 -35.78 -5.32 -35.14
N THR A 692 -34.58 -5.89 -35.16
CA THR A 692 -34.42 -7.30 -35.58
C THR A 692 -33.98 -8.23 -34.44
N ARG A 693 -33.49 -7.71 -33.30
CA ARG A 693 -33.23 -8.52 -32.10
C ARG A 693 -33.07 -7.68 -30.83
N ILE A 694 -33.67 -8.12 -29.72
CA ILE A 694 -33.42 -7.59 -28.38
C ILE A 694 -32.63 -8.63 -27.59
N GLN A 695 -31.58 -8.18 -26.92
CA GLN A 695 -30.75 -9.01 -26.05
C GLN A 695 -30.77 -8.42 -24.64
N LEU A 696 -31.09 -9.26 -23.65
CA LEU A 696 -31.05 -8.92 -22.23
C LEU A 696 -29.83 -9.60 -21.61
N LYS A 697 -28.77 -8.82 -21.37
CA LYS A 697 -27.47 -9.34 -20.94
C LYS A 697 -27.34 -9.39 -19.41
N PRO A 698 -26.76 -10.46 -18.85
CA PRO A 698 -26.33 -10.48 -17.46
C PRO A 698 -25.15 -9.53 -17.26
N ASN A 699 -24.97 -9.09 -16.02
CA ASN A 699 -23.85 -8.28 -15.57
C ASN A 699 -23.29 -8.89 -14.27
N SER A 700 -22.64 -10.04 -14.41
CA SER A 700 -22.19 -10.89 -13.29
C SER A 700 -20.69 -11.14 -13.33
N TYR A 701 -20.09 -11.38 -12.16
CA TYR A 701 -18.74 -11.94 -12.03
C TYR A 701 -18.67 -13.41 -12.50
N ASP A 702 -19.82 -14.08 -12.65
CA ASP A 702 -19.92 -15.42 -13.23
C ASP A 702 -20.37 -15.36 -14.69
N ASP A 703 -19.51 -15.85 -15.58
CA ASP A 703 -19.72 -15.78 -17.03
C ASP A 703 -20.52 -16.95 -17.61
N SER A 704 -20.93 -17.89 -16.74
CA SER A 704 -21.84 -18.96 -17.12
C SER A 704 -23.26 -18.44 -17.40
N PHE A 705 -23.61 -17.25 -16.93
CA PHE A 705 -24.88 -16.61 -17.27
C PHE A 705 -24.87 -16.15 -18.73
N LEU A 706 -25.77 -16.70 -19.53
CA LEU A 706 -25.91 -16.35 -20.95
C LEU A 706 -26.93 -15.22 -21.14
N PRO A 707 -26.75 -14.35 -22.16
CA PRO A 707 -27.77 -13.39 -22.54
C PRO A 707 -29.07 -14.06 -22.96
N LEU A 708 -30.20 -13.47 -22.55
CA LEU A 708 -31.51 -13.85 -23.05
C LEU A 708 -31.76 -13.16 -24.38
N GLU A 709 -32.06 -13.94 -25.41
CA GLU A 709 -32.38 -13.45 -26.74
C GLU A 709 -33.88 -13.51 -26.94
N LEU A 710 -34.48 -12.37 -27.24
CA LEU A 710 -35.91 -12.29 -27.49
C LEU A 710 -36.13 -12.30 -29.01
N THR A 711 -36.84 -13.31 -29.49
CA THR A 711 -37.30 -13.39 -30.88
C THR A 711 -38.39 -12.35 -31.17
N GLU A 712 -38.71 -12.06 -32.44
CA GLU A 712 -39.73 -11.06 -32.80
C GLU A 712 -41.13 -11.38 -32.23
N ASP A 713 -41.53 -12.66 -32.21
CA ASP A 713 -42.80 -13.13 -31.63
C ASP A 713 -42.84 -13.06 -30.10
N GLU A 714 -41.67 -13.12 -29.48
CA GLU A 714 -41.45 -13.03 -28.04
C GLU A 714 -41.43 -11.56 -27.59
N ALA A 715 -40.80 -10.67 -28.35
CA ALA A 715 -40.69 -9.24 -28.06
C ALA A 715 -42.06 -8.55 -27.88
N LEU A 716 -43.13 -9.06 -28.52
CA LEU A 716 -44.50 -8.58 -28.34
C LEU A 716 -45.10 -8.85 -26.94
N ARG A 717 -44.48 -9.75 -26.16
CA ARG A 717 -44.93 -10.14 -24.81
C ARG A 717 -44.12 -9.50 -23.69
N TYR A 718 -43.03 -8.81 -24.02
CA TYR A 718 -42.16 -8.17 -23.04
C TYR A 718 -42.38 -6.67 -22.99
N ARG A 719 -42.43 -6.14 -21.78
CA ARG A 719 -42.50 -4.71 -21.53
C ARG A 719 -41.38 -4.32 -20.58
N VAL A 720 -40.61 -3.30 -20.96
CA VAL A 720 -39.73 -2.64 -19.99
C VAL A 720 -40.62 -1.79 -19.08
N VAL A 721 -40.66 -2.13 -17.79
CA VAL A 721 -41.53 -1.49 -16.80
C VAL A 721 -40.76 -0.52 -15.91
N GLY A 722 -39.44 -0.68 -15.80
CA GLY A 722 -38.59 0.24 -15.03
C GLY A 722 -37.14 0.28 -15.49
N GLN A 723 -36.46 1.40 -15.22
CA GLN A 723 -35.02 1.58 -15.38
C GLN A 723 -34.39 1.63 -13.99
N PHE A 724 -33.33 0.86 -13.77
CA PHE A 724 -32.62 0.81 -12.50
C PHE A 724 -31.96 2.15 -12.19
N VAL A 725 -32.08 2.61 -10.94
CA VAL A 725 -31.49 3.86 -10.44
C VAL A 725 -30.32 3.56 -9.51
N CYS A 726 -30.57 2.85 -8.42
CA CYS A 726 -29.56 2.47 -7.42
C CYS A 726 -30.06 1.32 -6.52
N VAL A 727 -29.15 0.76 -5.73
CA VAL A 727 -29.51 -0.06 -4.56
C VAL A 727 -29.89 0.88 -3.41
N ILE A 728 -30.90 0.51 -2.63
CA ILE A 728 -31.24 1.16 -1.37
C ILE A 728 -30.48 0.39 -0.29
N ASP A 729 -29.41 0.98 0.24
CA ASP A 729 -28.69 0.44 1.40
C ASP A 729 -29.64 0.45 2.60
N LYS A 730 -29.57 -0.59 3.43
CA LYS A 730 -30.38 -0.68 4.65
C LYS A 730 -30.01 0.41 5.63
#